data_AF-A0A7Y0G6S4-F1
#
_entry.id   AF-A0A7Y0G6S4-F1
#
_cell.length_a   1.000
_cell.length_b   1.000
_cell.length_c   1.000
_cell.angle_alpha   90.00
_cell.angle_beta   90.00
_cell.angle_gamma   90.00
#
_symmetry.space_group_name_H-M   'P 1'
#
loop_
_entity.id
_entity.type
_entity.pdbx_description
1 polymer ?
#
loop_
_entity_poly.entity_id
_entity_poly.type
_entity_poly.pdbx_seq_one_letter_code
_entity_poly.pdbx_strand_id
1 'polypeptide(L)'
;MAVAPSNSKNRLLAEQARALFTEQALRMLTLLANTIGDALSVLVGQPGSTREQQERRDAVLVYQKNRAVWLKGCVDAFSKALPPPAVAAQAGFSDIGKLELMGNEVVENRILSSRLALRMLDFASWELNDLRLRIQNLEAVPELRQQDIFRPEVLAQHLVEQWTHAPLPQHVWVMVQDVVQKSMAEQMLEVYHATNEFLISHGVMAEIDLRPLVRRTPSAVLAKSFPGNSGFADPVGGASAAGRAVTAVRSEQPDALTSRSARDLDSGVQDETRMQTATTPLARVRMRAQGVLGHLKRLLSNQVPGFDETRASQASPQLAQAMGKVQRAQDRDVEPTLLAEAQGQVYGQTHVDQALGNLRRRTSTLKQAASTSSEKATIEIVALMFQSILAEDRIPPGIRVWFARLQMPVLRVAIAEPEFFGSLQHPARRLIDRMGSCALGFDVTVAGGVLELEIKRIVQVIEQYPETGRRVFQLVYDEFDKFLSRFLAEQGSTARVVSVAQQIEQKETMAIQYTIQMRSMLNDMPVRDEIREFLFKVWAEVLAIAAMKNGPQHAETLALKHAAASLVWAASAKPNREDRARVIADLPGLLQILRRGMAMLGLGLPEQDQHLKIVSNTLADAFMSKTDAIPMERVDAMAKRLSNLEDYLSDEDVGDLPLDTDNLVMMIGIDAADIEVITDGGSQPSEAMRAWVNELQLGTWYSLDHNGKISHVQFAWCSDRKQLHLFAAVDGRNFLIQARRLAAYLQAGLLLPTEEEALTVRATRDALAKLDANPERLLG
;
A
#
# COMPACT_ATOMS: atom_id res chain seq x y z
N MET A 1 8.59 -54.26 -13.94
CA MET A 1 8.73 -52.92 -13.32
C MET A 1 7.36 -52.51 -12.80
N ALA A 2 7.15 -52.59 -11.49
CA ALA A 2 5.88 -52.25 -10.84
C ALA A 2 5.87 -50.76 -10.47
N VAL A 3 4.91 -50.01 -11.00
CA VAL A 3 4.61 -48.64 -10.56
C VAL A 3 3.84 -48.74 -9.24
N ALA A 4 4.28 -48.00 -8.22
CA ALA A 4 3.78 -48.12 -6.86
C ALA A 4 2.26 -47.78 -6.74
N PRO A 5 1.47 -48.57 -5.98
CA PRO A 5 0.02 -48.38 -5.84
C PRO A 5 -0.41 -47.10 -5.10
N SER A 6 0.50 -46.42 -4.39
CA SER A 6 0.19 -45.22 -3.58
C SER A 6 -0.22 -43.99 -4.40
N ASN A 7 0.30 -43.83 -5.62
CA ASN A 7 0.05 -42.63 -6.43
C ASN A 7 -1.37 -42.61 -7.02
N SER A 8 -1.94 -43.80 -7.28
CA SER A 8 -3.32 -43.94 -7.77
C SER A 8 -4.36 -43.60 -6.69
N LYS A 9 -4.11 -44.03 -5.44
CA LYS A 9 -4.98 -43.77 -4.30
C LYS A 9 -4.98 -42.28 -3.91
N ASN A 10 -3.82 -41.64 -3.92
CA ASN A 10 -3.71 -40.20 -3.62
C ASN A 10 -4.42 -39.34 -4.66
N ARG A 11 -4.30 -39.71 -5.95
CA ARG A 11 -5.02 -39.05 -7.03
C ARG A 11 -6.54 -39.23 -6.91
N LEU A 12 -7.00 -40.44 -6.58
CA LEU A 12 -8.43 -40.69 -6.32
C LEU A 12 -8.95 -39.86 -5.14
N LEU A 13 -8.17 -39.69 -4.06
CA LEU A 13 -8.53 -38.85 -2.93
C LEU A 13 -8.61 -37.36 -3.31
N ALA A 14 -7.67 -36.86 -4.13
CA ALA A 14 -7.71 -35.49 -4.64
C ALA A 14 -8.89 -35.25 -5.60
N GLU A 15 -9.27 -36.24 -6.41
CA GLU A 15 -10.46 -36.20 -7.25
C GLU A 15 -11.76 -36.23 -6.42
N GLN A 16 -11.82 -37.06 -5.36
CA GLN A 16 -12.93 -37.11 -4.42
C GLN A 16 -13.08 -35.80 -3.64
N ALA A 17 -11.98 -35.18 -3.21
CA ALA A 17 -12.02 -33.88 -2.54
C ALA A 17 -12.56 -32.78 -3.46
N ARG A 18 -12.18 -32.77 -4.74
CA ARG A 18 -12.76 -31.85 -5.74
C ARG A 18 -14.24 -32.11 -5.96
N ALA A 19 -14.66 -33.38 -6.05
CA ALA A 19 -16.07 -33.73 -6.20
C ALA A 19 -16.92 -33.28 -5.00
N LEU A 20 -16.43 -33.50 -3.77
CA LEU A 20 -17.09 -33.09 -2.53
C LEU A 20 -17.19 -31.56 -2.45
N PHE A 21 -16.09 -30.86 -2.75
CA PHE A 21 -16.06 -29.41 -2.79
C PHE A 21 -17.06 -28.84 -3.79
N THR A 22 -17.07 -29.37 -5.02
CA THR A 22 -18.03 -28.96 -6.05
C THR A 22 -19.46 -29.22 -5.61
N GLU A 23 -19.77 -30.40 -5.05
CA GLU A 23 -21.11 -30.72 -4.56
C GLU A 23 -21.59 -29.71 -3.52
N GLN A 24 -20.73 -29.36 -2.55
CA GLN A 24 -21.05 -28.39 -1.53
C GLN A 24 -21.18 -26.98 -2.10
N ALA A 25 -20.27 -26.55 -2.99
CA ALA A 25 -20.37 -25.27 -3.69
C ALA A 25 -21.67 -25.15 -4.51
N LEU A 26 -22.14 -26.24 -5.13
CA LEU A 26 -23.42 -26.27 -5.85
C LEU A 26 -24.62 -26.09 -4.92
N ARG A 27 -24.59 -26.65 -3.70
CA ARG A 27 -25.65 -26.42 -2.70
C ARG A 27 -25.71 -24.93 -2.30
N MET A 28 -24.56 -24.28 -2.16
CA MET A 28 -24.46 -22.86 -1.83
C MET A 28 -25.10 -21.96 -2.89
N LEU A 29 -25.00 -22.30 -4.18
CA LEU A 29 -25.60 -21.51 -5.27
C LEU A 29 -27.11 -21.33 -5.11
N THR A 30 -27.81 -22.38 -4.67
CA THR A 30 -29.26 -22.32 -4.47
C THR A 30 -29.64 -21.40 -3.31
N LEU A 31 -28.85 -21.42 -2.23
CA LEU A 31 -29.02 -20.53 -1.09
C LEU A 31 -28.73 -19.08 -1.49
N LEU A 32 -27.63 -18.86 -2.22
CA LEU A 32 -27.24 -17.55 -2.75
C LEU A 32 -28.33 -16.95 -3.65
N ALA A 33 -28.93 -17.73 -4.54
CA ALA A 33 -29.97 -17.20 -5.43
C ALA A 33 -31.24 -16.79 -4.68
N ASN A 34 -31.56 -17.48 -3.58
CA ASN A 34 -32.68 -17.10 -2.71
C ASN A 34 -32.34 -15.82 -1.93
N THR A 35 -31.15 -15.72 -1.34
CA THR A 35 -30.73 -14.52 -0.59
C THR A 35 -30.68 -13.26 -1.46
N ILE A 36 -30.25 -13.38 -2.72
CA ILE A 36 -30.33 -12.28 -3.69
C ILE A 36 -31.79 -11.87 -3.96
N GLY A 37 -32.69 -12.83 -4.13
CA GLY A 37 -34.12 -12.57 -4.35
C GLY A 37 -34.78 -11.87 -3.17
N ASP A 38 -34.44 -12.30 -1.95
CA ASP A 38 -34.92 -11.69 -0.71
C ASP A 38 -34.37 -10.26 -0.55
N ALA A 39 -33.09 -10.06 -0.82
CA ALA A 39 -32.46 -8.73 -0.76
C ALA A 39 -33.10 -7.73 -1.73
N LEU A 40 -33.35 -8.14 -2.98
CA LEU A 40 -34.04 -7.31 -3.96
C LEU A 40 -35.48 -7.00 -3.52
N SER A 41 -36.17 -7.96 -2.91
CA SER A 41 -37.53 -7.76 -2.38
C SER A 41 -37.55 -6.77 -1.21
N VAL A 42 -36.54 -6.83 -0.33
CA VAL A 42 -36.37 -5.87 0.77
C VAL A 42 -36.07 -4.46 0.24
N LEU A 43 -35.27 -4.33 -0.81
CA LEU A 43 -34.96 -3.03 -1.43
C LEU A 43 -36.22 -2.33 -1.98
N VAL A 44 -37.17 -3.09 -2.55
CA VAL A 44 -38.47 -2.54 -3.01
C VAL A 44 -39.31 -1.98 -1.86
N GLY A 45 -39.17 -2.53 -0.65
CA GLY A 45 -39.86 -2.05 0.56
C GLY A 45 -39.29 -0.77 1.17
N GLN A 46 -38.12 -0.32 0.72
CA GLN A 46 -37.48 0.88 1.27
C GLN A 46 -38.00 2.18 0.62
N PRO A 47 -38.18 3.27 1.39
CA PRO A 47 -38.54 4.57 0.84
C PRO A 47 -37.41 5.07 -0.08
N GLY A 48 -37.78 5.74 -1.18
CA GLY A 48 -36.84 6.22 -2.20
C GLY A 48 -37.55 7.10 -3.22
N SER A 49 -36.81 7.70 -4.15
CA SER A 49 -37.38 8.52 -5.21
C SER A 49 -38.26 7.68 -6.16
N THR A 50 -39.20 8.31 -6.86
CA THR A 50 -40.09 7.60 -7.81
C THR A 50 -39.31 6.80 -8.85
N ARG A 51 -38.15 7.34 -9.29
CA ARG A 51 -37.25 6.68 -10.24
C ARG A 51 -36.55 5.47 -9.61
N GLU A 52 -36.00 5.60 -8.41
CA GLU A 52 -35.37 4.49 -7.69
C GLU A 52 -36.36 3.36 -7.38
N GLN A 53 -37.60 3.70 -7.00
CA GLN A 53 -38.63 2.71 -6.75
C GLN A 53 -39.01 1.92 -8.02
N GLN A 54 -39.00 2.58 -9.17
CA GLN A 54 -39.21 1.92 -10.46
C GLN A 54 -38.01 1.02 -10.81
N GLU A 55 -36.78 1.51 -10.71
CA GLU A 55 -35.56 0.74 -10.98
C GLU A 55 -35.46 -0.53 -10.09
N ARG A 56 -35.82 -0.43 -8.79
CA ARG A 56 -35.86 -1.57 -7.87
C ARG A 56 -36.93 -2.60 -8.23
N ARG A 57 -38.12 -2.15 -8.67
CA ARG A 57 -39.19 -3.07 -9.13
C ARG A 57 -38.79 -3.79 -10.41
N ASP A 58 -38.18 -3.07 -11.35
CA ASP A 58 -37.68 -3.63 -12.59
C ASP A 58 -36.56 -4.65 -12.32
N ALA A 59 -35.66 -4.37 -11.37
CA ALA A 59 -34.61 -5.29 -10.93
C ALA A 59 -35.18 -6.61 -10.37
N VAL A 60 -36.23 -6.56 -9.53
CA VAL A 60 -36.90 -7.77 -9.01
C VAL A 60 -37.52 -8.59 -10.14
N LEU A 61 -38.23 -7.95 -11.08
CA LEU A 61 -38.88 -8.65 -12.20
C LEU A 61 -37.87 -9.32 -13.13
N VAL A 62 -36.80 -8.59 -13.49
CA VAL A 62 -35.74 -9.11 -14.36
C VAL A 62 -34.99 -10.25 -13.68
N TYR A 63 -34.69 -10.14 -12.38
CA TYR A 63 -34.07 -11.21 -11.61
C TYR A 63 -34.96 -12.45 -11.52
N GLN A 64 -36.25 -12.30 -11.18
CA GLN A 64 -37.18 -13.45 -11.09
C GLN A 64 -37.33 -14.20 -12.42
N LYS A 65 -37.33 -13.48 -13.55
CA LYS A 65 -37.43 -14.07 -14.89
C LYS A 65 -36.17 -14.87 -15.26
N ASN A 66 -34.99 -14.36 -14.90
CA ASN A 66 -33.71 -14.88 -15.40
C ASN A 66 -32.93 -15.73 -14.37
N ARG A 67 -33.32 -15.75 -13.08
CA ARG A 67 -32.60 -16.47 -12.02
C ARG A 67 -32.39 -17.96 -12.31
N ALA A 68 -33.34 -18.62 -12.97
CA ALA A 68 -33.25 -20.04 -13.27
C ALA A 68 -32.21 -20.34 -14.35
N VAL A 69 -32.06 -19.43 -15.33
CA VAL A 69 -31.04 -19.50 -16.39
C VAL A 69 -29.66 -19.25 -15.78
N TRP A 70 -29.54 -18.24 -14.91
CA TRP A 70 -28.30 -17.94 -14.19
C TRP A 70 -27.84 -19.12 -13.33
N LEU A 71 -28.72 -19.65 -12.48
CA LEU A 71 -28.43 -20.80 -11.63
C LEU A 71 -27.97 -22.01 -12.45
N LYS A 72 -28.69 -22.33 -13.53
CA LYS A 72 -28.32 -23.44 -14.41
C LYS A 72 -26.93 -23.22 -15.03
N GLY A 73 -26.65 -22.01 -15.50
CA GLY A 73 -25.34 -21.64 -16.04
C GLY A 73 -24.21 -21.80 -15.01
N CYS A 74 -24.41 -21.35 -13.77
CA CYS A 74 -23.45 -21.52 -12.68
C CYS A 74 -23.21 -23.00 -12.33
N VAL A 75 -24.28 -23.81 -12.28
CA VAL A 75 -24.18 -25.25 -12.02
C VAL A 75 -23.39 -25.96 -13.14
N ASP A 76 -23.68 -25.62 -14.40
CA ASP A 76 -22.98 -26.18 -15.56
C ASP A 76 -21.50 -25.74 -15.59
N ALA A 77 -21.19 -24.51 -15.17
CA ALA A 77 -19.82 -24.00 -15.12
C ALA A 77 -19.00 -24.66 -13.98
N PHE A 78 -19.57 -24.74 -12.77
CA PHE A 78 -18.88 -25.33 -11.61
C PHE A 78 -18.65 -26.84 -11.78
N SER A 79 -19.56 -27.54 -12.45
CA SER A 79 -19.41 -28.97 -12.75
C SER A 79 -18.38 -29.25 -13.85
N LYS A 80 -18.24 -28.36 -14.84
CA LYS A 80 -17.22 -28.46 -15.91
C LYS A 80 -15.80 -28.15 -15.45
N ALA A 81 -15.64 -27.48 -14.31
CA ALA A 81 -14.35 -27.21 -13.69
C ALA A 81 -13.73 -28.45 -13.00
N LEU A 82 -14.39 -29.62 -13.00
CA LEU A 82 -13.74 -30.89 -12.71
C LEU A 82 -12.76 -31.24 -13.85
N PRO A 83 -11.55 -31.75 -13.57
CA PRO A 83 -10.62 -32.09 -14.65
C PRO A 83 -11.17 -33.26 -15.49
N PRO A 84 -11.20 -33.17 -16.83
CA PRO A 84 -11.32 -34.36 -17.69
C PRO A 84 -10.06 -35.24 -17.56
N PRO A 85 -10.12 -36.54 -17.93
CA PRO A 85 -8.93 -37.41 -17.91
C PRO A 85 -7.86 -36.85 -18.85
N ALA A 86 -6.60 -37.05 -18.45
CA ALA A 86 -5.40 -36.47 -19.05
C ALA A 86 -5.35 -36.61 -20.58
N VAL A 87 -5.77 -35.57 -21.29
CA VAL A 87 -5.31 -35.25 -22.62
C VAL A 87 -4.84 -33.80 -22.55
N ALA A 88 -3.57 -33.60 -22.88
CA ALA A 88 -2.95 -32.29 -22.97
C ALA A 88 -3.65 -31.46 -24.05
N ALA A 89 -4.71 -30.74 -23.67
CA ALA A 89 -5.19 -29.61 -24.42
C ALA A 89 -4.42 -28.39 -23.92
N GLN A 90 -3.38 -28.02 -24.66
CA GLN A 90 -2.79 -26.69 -24.59
C GLN A 90 -3.88 -25.68 -24.99
N ALA A 91 -4.65 -25.18 -24.03
CA ALA A 91 -5.25 -23.87 -24.16
C ALA A 91 -4.12 -22.88 -23.89
N GLY A 92 -3.45 -22.48 -24.97
CA GLY A 92 -2.34 -21.55 -24.92
C GLY A 92 -2.75 -20.22 -24.30
N PHE A 93 -1.92 -19.74 -23.38
CA PHE A 93 -1.73 -18.31 -23.12
C PHE A 93 -1.04 -17.69 -24.35
N SER A 94 -1.77 -17.67 -25.46
CA SER A 94 -1.35 -17.08 -26.71
C SER A 94 -2.46 -16.18 -27.21
N ASP A 95 -2.78 -15.13 -26.44
CA ASP A 95 -3.33 -13.91 -27.03
C ASP A 95 -3.15 -12.66 -26.14
N ILE A 96 -1.92 -12.39 -25.70
CA ILE A 96 -1.49 -11.02 -25.34
C ILE A 96 -0.85 -10.33 -26.57
N GLY A 97 -0.79 -11.02 -27.71
CA GLY A 97 -0.28 -10.50 -28.99
C GLY A 97 -1.34 -9.92 -29.94
N LYS A 98 -2.64 -10.04 -29.62
CA LYS A 98 -3.71 -9.33 -30.32
C LYS A 98 -4.37 -8.35 -29.38
N LEU A 99 -4.02 -7.08 -29.56
CA LEU A 99 -4.80 -5.96 -29.05
C LEU A 99 -6.14 -5.93 -29.80
N GLU A 100 -7.07 -6.81 -29.43
CA GLU A 100 -8.48 -6.58 -29.70
C GLU A 100 -9.00 -5.59 -28.65
N LEU A 101 -9.75 -4.61 -29.13
CA LEU A 101 -10.41 -3.61 -28.29
C LEU A 101 -11.36 -4.36 -27.34
N MET A 102 -10.90 -4.61 -26.12
CA MET A 102 -11.74 -5.22 -25.09
C MET A 102 -12.85 -4.22 -24.75
N GLY A 103 -14.10 -4.58 -25.01
CA GLY A 103 -15.24 -3.75 -24.63
C GLY A 103 -15.26 -3.51 -23.11
N ASN A 104 -15.70 -2.32 -22.70
CA ASN A 104 -15.75 -1.89 -21.29
C ASN A 104 -16.41 -2.95 -20.37
N GLU A 105 -17.42 -3.66 -20.88
CA GLU A 105 -18.14 -4.72 -20.15
C GLU A 105 -17.23 -5.88 -19.70
N VAL A 106 -16.20 -6.24 -20.50
CA VAL A 106 -15.28 -7.35 -20.15
C VAL A 106 -14.31 -6.94 -19.04
N VAL A 107 -13.86 -5.69 -19.06
CA VAL A 107 -13.00 -5.12 -18.01
C VAL A 107 -13.77 -5.01 -16.70
N GLU A 108 -15.01 -4.53 -16.75
CA GLU A 108 -15.86 -4.41 -15.57
C GLU A 108 -16.23 -5.76 -14.95
N ASN A 109 -16.53 -6.78 -15.77
CA ASN A 109 -16.75 -8.15 -15.29
C ASN A 109 -15.52 -8.71 -14.55
N ARG A 110 -14.31 -8.43 -15.06
CA ARG A 110 -13.05 -8.83 -14.38
C ARG A 110 -12.86 -8.10 -13.06
N ILE A 111 -13.26 -6.83 -12.95
CA ILE A 111 -13.21 -6.07 -11.70
C ILE A 111 -14.19 -6.68 -10.68
N LEU A 112 -15.41 -7.00 -11.10
CA LEU A 112 -16.43 -7.60 -10.23
C LEU A 112 -16.00 -8.99 -9.74
N SER A 113 -15.46 -9.84 -10.62
CA SER A 113 -14.97 -11.17 -10.24
C SER A 113 -13.76 -11.08 -9.31
N SER A 114 -12.82 -10.16 -9.59
CA SER A 114 -11.65 -9.92 -8.75
C SER A 114 -12.05 -9.46 -7.33
N ARG A 115 -12.98 -8.50 -7.22
CA ARG A 115 -13.49 -8.04 -5.91
C ARG A 115 -14.18 -9.16 -5.13
N LEU A 116 -15.00 -9.98 -5.78
CA LEU A 116 -15.67 -11.11 -5.13
C LEU A 116 -14.65 -12.17 -4.68
N ALA A 117 -13.66 -12.49 -5.51
CA ALA A 117 -12.59 -13.44 -5.16
C ALA A 117 -11.76 -12.94 -3.97
N LEU A 118 -11.39 -11.66 -3.94
CA LEU A 118 -10.68 -11.04 -2.81
C LEU A 118 -11.50 -11.14 -1.51
N ARG A 119 -12.82 -10.91 -1.58
CA ARG A 119 -13.69 -11.10 -0.42
C ARG A 119 -13.75 -12.55 0.04
N MET A 120 -13.82 -13.52 -0.85
CA MET A 120 -13.77 -14.93 -0.45
C MET A 120 -12.42 -15.28 0.19
N LEU A 121 -11.32 -14.71 -0.32
CA LEU A 121 -9.97 -14.89 0.23
C LEU A 121 -9.82 -14.28 1.62
N ASP A 122 -10.37 -13.09 1.88
CA ASP A 122 -10.29 -12.43 3.19
C ASP A 122 -10.78 -13.34 4.32
N PHE A 123 -11.85 -14.10 4.08
CA PHE A 123 -12.49 -14.96 5.09
C PHE A 123 -11.96 -16.39 5.10
N ALA A 124 -11.65 -16.96 3.94
CA ALA A 124 -11.26 -18.37 3.81
C ALA A 124 -9.76 -18.61 3.61
N SER A 125 -8.91 -17.57 3.72
CA SER A 125 -7.46 -17.66 3.46
C SER A 125 -6.77 -18.79 4.21
N TRP A 126 -7.12 -19.05 5.47
CA TRP A 126 -6.50 -20.09 6.27
C TRP A 126 -6.87 -21.50 5.75
N GLU A 127 -8.16 -21.80 5.67
CA GLU A 127 -8.68 -23.09 5.18
C GLU A 127 -8.24 -23.41 3.74
N LEU A 128 -8.20 -22.39 2.87
CA LEU A 128 -7.75 -22.54 1.50
C LEU A 128 -6.25 -22.88 1.42
N ASN A 129 -5.41 -22.22 2.23
CA ASN A 129 -3.97 -22.52 2.26
C ASN A 129 -3.71 -23.95 2.75
N ASP A 130 -4.45 -24.36 3.76
CA ASP A 130 -4.46 -25.70 4.33
C ASP A 130 -4.85 -26.76 3.28
N LEU A 131 -5.95 -26.52 2.56
CA LEU A 131 -6.39 -27.37 1.47
C LEU A 131 -5.38 -27.42 0.32
N ARG A 132 -4.80 -26.27 -0.05
CA ARG A 132 -3.77 -26.17 -1.08
C ARG A 132 -2.57 -27.04 -0.74
N LEU A 133 -2.06 -26.97 0.49
CA LEU A 133 -0.93 -27.79 0.93
C LEU A 133 -1.29 -29.28 0.87
N ARG A 134 -2.48 -29.66 1.34
CA ARG A 134 -2.98 -31.05 1.28
C ARG A 134 -3.04 -31.59 -0.15
N ILE A 135 -3.57 -30.81 -1.08
CA ILE A 135 -3.67 -31.20 -2.50
C ILE A 135 -2.29 -31.21 -3.18
N GLN A 136 -1.41 -30.23 -2.90
CA GLN A 136 -0.04 -30.21 -3.41
C GLN A 136 0.75 -31.45 -2.98
N ASN A 137 0.57 -31.92 -1.74
CA ASN A 137 1.19 -33.15 -1.26
C ASN A 137 0.58 -34.41 -1.90
N LEU A 138 -0.74 -34.45 -2.08
CA LEU A 138 -1.43 -35.59 -2.72
C LEU A 138 -1.06 -35.75 -4.20
N GLU A 139 -0.94 -34.64 -4.94
CA GLU A 139 -0.68 -34.64 -6.38
C GLU A 139 0.80 -34.44 -6.73
N ALA A 140 1.65 -34.15 -5.75
CA ALA A 140 3.07 -33.79 -5.93
C ALA A 140 3.28 -32.63 -6.93
N VAL A 141 2.39 -31.64 -6.92
CA VAL A 141 2.45 -30.45 -7.79
C VAL A 141 2.87 -29.24 -6.96
N PRO A 142 3.74 -28.34 -7.48
CA PRO A 142 4.17 -27.15 -6.75
C PRO A 142 3.04 -26.13 -6.52
N GLU A 143 2.02 -26.07 -7.39
CA GLU A 143 0.89 -25.13 -7.30
C GLU A 143 -0.39 -25.74 -7.88
N LEU A 144 -1.56 -25.29 -7.41
CA LEU A 144 -2.85 -25.66 -8.01
C LEU A 144 -2.93 -25.15 -9.45
N ARG A 145 -3.65 -25.85 -10.32
CA ARG A 145 -3.86 -25.41 -11.72
C ARG A 145 -4.65 -24.10 -11.74
N GLN A 146 -4.46 -23.28 -12.79
CA GLN A 146 -5.13 -21.97 -12.90
C GLN A 146 -6.67 -22.08 -12.94
N GLN A 147 -7.20 -23.17 -13.49
CA GLN A 147 -8.64 -23.45 -13.59
C GLN A 147 -9.14 -24.44 -12.52
N ASP A 148 -8.38 -24.63 -11.43
CA ASP A 148 -8.79 -25.54 -10.36
C ASP A 148 -9.97 -24.97 -9.56
N ILE A 149 -11.01 -25.78 -9.33
CA ILE A 149 -12.24 -25.36 -8.67
C ILE A 149 -12.03 -24.86 -7.23
N PHE A 150 -10.92 -25.27 -6.59
CA PHE A 150 -10.51 -24.78 -5.28
C PHE A 150 -10.06 -23.31 -5.28
N ARG A 151 -9.85 -22.68 -6.44
CA ARG A 151 -9.45 -21.28 -6.52
C ARG A 151 -10.68 -20.37 -6.42
N PRO A 152 -10.75 -19.43 -5.45
CA PRO A 152 -11.85 -18.47 -5.37
C PRO A 152 -12.02 -17.64 -6.64
N GLU A 153 -10.95 -17.38 -7.38
CA GLU A 153 -10.98 -16.64 -8.64
C GLU A 153 -11.82 -17.35 -9.70
N VAL A 154 -11.76 -18.69 -9.76
CA VAL A 154 -12.50 -19.52 -10.73
C VAL A 154 -14.00 -19.48 -10.41
N LEU A 155 -14.36 -19.62 -9.13
CA LEU A 155 -15.75 -19.55 -8.67
C LEU A 155 -16.35 -18.16 -8.93
N ALA A 156 -15.62 -17.11 -8.57
CA ALA A 156 -16.07 -15.72 -8.74
C ALA A 156 -16.20 -15.33 -10.21
N GLN A 157 -15.26 -15.76 -11.06
CA GLN A 157 -15.31 -15.56 -12.50
C GLN A 157 -16.57 -16.20 -13.09
N HIS A 158 -16.81 -17.48 -12.81
CA HIS A 158 -17.99 -18.17 -13.31
C HIS A 158 -19.30 -17.56 -12.80
N LEU A 159 -19.39 -17.10 -11.56
CA LEU A 159 -20.60 -16.43 -11.06
C LEU A 159 -20.95 -15.16 -11.86
N VAL A 160 -19.95 -14.32 -12.14
CA VAL A 160 -20.12 -13.05 -12.86
C VAL A 160 -20.34 -13.28 -14.36
N GLU A 161 -19.59 -14.19 -14.99
CA GLU A 161 -19.79 -14.54 -16.40
C GLU A 161 -21.20 -15.08 -16.64
N GLN A 162 -21.66 -16.00 -15.79
CA GLN A 162 -23.00 -16.57 -15.95
C GLN A 162 -24.10 -15.52 -15.68
N TRP A 163 -23.83 -14.50 -14.86
CA TRP A 163 -24.77 -13.38 -14.67
C TRP A 163 -25.03 -12.65 -15.99
N THR A 164 -23.95 -12.36 -16.74
CA THR A 164 -24.07 -11.72 -18.06
C THR A 164 -24.69 -12.64 -19.12
N HIS A 165 -24.42 -13.95 -19.06
CA HIS A 165 -25.06 -14.94 -19.94
C HIS A 165 -26.56 -15.14 -19.65
N ALA A 166 -27.03 -14.81 -18.45
CA ALA A 166 -28.43 -14.92 -18.03
C ALA A 166 -29.26 -13.64 -18.32
N PRO A 167 -28.93 -12.91 -19.39
CA PRO A 167 -29.23 -11.48 -19.58
C PRO A 167 -29.63 -10.69 -18.32
N LEU A 168 -28.85 -10.78 -17.24
CA LEU A 168 -29.09 -9.97 -16.04
C LEU A 168 -28.28 -8.66 -16.14
N PRO A 169 -28.93 -7.49 -15.97
CA PRO A 169 -28.23 -6.22 -16.05
C PRO A 169 -27.19 -6.07 -14.94
N GLN A 170 -26.09 -5.39 -15.26
CA GLN A 170 -25.00 -5.15 -14.31
C GLN A 170 -25.42 -4.23 -13.16
N HIS A 171 -26.29 -3.24 -13.39
CA HIS A 171 -26.78 -2.38 -12.31
C HIS A 171 -27.52 -3.18 -11.23
N VAL A 172 -28.16 -4.30 -11.59
CA VAL A 172 -28.79 -5.22 -10.62
C VAL A 172 -27.73 -5.94 -9.79
N TRP A 173 -26.59 -6.32 -10.38
CA TRP A 173 -25.46 -6.89 -9.64
C TRP A 173 -24.93 -5.92 -8.60
N VAL A 174 -24.76 -4.65 -8.95
CA VAL A 174 -24.28 -3.60 -8.04
C VAL A 174 -25.23 -3.43 -6.83
N MET A 175 -26.55 -3.51 -7.04
CA MET A 175 -27.53 -3.42 -5.95
C MET A 175 -27.43 -4.56 -4.92
N VAL A 176 -26.96 -5.74 -5.33
CA VAL A 176 -26.89 -6.94 -4.47
C VAL A 176 -25.46 -7.36 -4.13
N GLN A 177 -24.46 -6.59 -4.58
CA GLN A 177 -23.05 -6.95 -4.51
C GLN A 177 -22.60 -7.26 -3.08
N ASP A 178 -22.99 -6.46 -2.10
CA ASP A 178 -22.60 -6.64 -0.70
C ASP A 178 -23.23 -7.92 -0.10
N VAL A 179 -24.47 -8.23 -0.49
CA VAL A 179 -25.16 -9.47 -0.06
C VAL A 179 -24.50 -10.69 -0.68
N VAL A 180 -24.16 -10.62 -1.97
CA VAL A 180 -23.43 -11.69 -2.67
C VAL A 180 -22.06 -11.92 -2.05
N GLN A 181 -21.30 -10.85 -1.80
CA GLN A 181 -19.97 -10.93 -1.17
C GLN A 181 -20.03 -11.54 0.22
N LYS A 182 -20.95 -11.07 1.07
CA LYS A 182 -21.12 -11.59 2.43
C LYS A 182 -21.55 -13.06 2.43
N SER A 183 -22.57 -13.39 1.65
CA SER A 183 -23.10 -14.76 1.54
C SER A 183 -22.03 -15.72 1.01
N MET A 184 -21.29 -15.34 -0.04
CA MET A 184 -20.22 -16.18 -0.59
C MET A 184 -19.06 -16.33 0.40
N ALA A 185 -18.67 -15.28 1.11
CA ALA A 185 -17.57 -15.34 2.07
C ALA A 185 -17.87 -16.29 3.25
N GLU A 186 -19.05 -16.19 3.86
CA GLU A 186 -19.47 -17.04 4.98
C GLU A 186 -19.58 -18.51 4.54
N GLN A 187 -20.23 -18.74 3.41
CA GLN A 187 -20.50 -20.08 2.88
C GLN A 187 -19.25 -20.80 2.39
N MET A 188 -18.33 -20.06 1.78
CA MET A 188 -17.11 -20.64 1.24
C MET A 188 -16.17 -21.12 2.36
N LEU A 189 -16.16 -20.45 3.52
CA LEU A 189 -15.41 -20.92 4.67
C LEU A 189 -15.83 -22.34 5.10
N GLU A 190 -17.14 -22.59 5.18
CA GLU A 190 -17.69 -23.90 5.57
C GLU A 190 -17.32 -25.00 4.56
N VAL A 191 -17.36 -24.69 3.26
CA VAL A 191 -17.03 -25.66 2.20
C VAL A 191 -15.54 -26.01 2.21
N TYR A 192 -14.65 -25.04 2.42
CA TYR A 192 -13.22 -25.35 2.58
C TYR A 192 -12.94 -26.17 3.84
N HIS A 193 -13.57 -25.81 4.97
CA HIS A 193 -13.43 -26.54 6.22
C HIS A 193 -13.87 -28.01 6.07
N ALA A 194 -15.05 -28.26 5.51
CA ALA A 194 -15.54 -29.62 5.30
C ALA A 194 -14.67 -30.44 4.33
N THR A 195 -14.09 -29.78 3.31
CA THR A 195 -13.15 -30.44 2.38
C THR A 195 -11.83 -30.79 3.08
N ASN A 196 -11.32 -29.91 3.95
CA ASN A 196 -10.16 -30.20 4.79
C ASN A 196 -10.44 -31.34 5.78
N GLU A 197 -11.59 -31.34 6.45
CA GLU A 197 -11.99 -32.40 7.37
C GLU A 197 -12.10 -33.77 6.67
N PHE A 198 -12.64 -33.79 5.45
CA PHE A 198 -12.63 -34.98 4.61
C PHE A 198 -11.20 -35.49 4.35
N LEU A 199 -10.26 -34.62 3.99
CA LEU A 199 -8.88 -35.01 3.76
C LEU A 199 -8.18 -35.49 5.05
N ILE A 200 -8.43 -34.83 6.18
CA ILE A 200 -7.88 -35.18 7.49
C ILE A 200 -8.39 -36.56 7.93
N SER A 201 -9.69 -36.83 7.80
CA SER A 201 -10.29 -38.13 8.15
C SER A 201 -9.74 -39.30 7.30
N HIS A 202 -9.23 -39.00 6.10
CA HIS A 202 -8.55 -39.96 5.22
C HIS A 202 -7.03 -40.03 5.44
N GLY A 203 -6.51 -39.39 6.50
CA GLY A 203 -5.10 -39.44 6.91
C GLY A 203 -4.17 -38.50 6.13
N VAL A 204 -4.72 -37.50 5.43
CA VAL A 204 -3.94 -36.54 4.63
C VAL A 204 -3.55 -35.34 5.50
N MET A 205 -2.30 -35.32 5.96
CA MET A 205 -1.69 -34.22 6.74
C MET A 205 -2.62 -33.64 7.82
N ALA A 206 -2.90 -34.47 8.84
CA ALA A 206 -3.66 -34.08 10.02
C ALA A 206 -3.00 -32.92 10.79
N GLU A 207 -1.67 -32.86 10.77
CA GLU A 207 -0.88 -31.72 11.24
C GLU A 207 0.02 -31.24 10.09
N ILE A 208 -0.13 -29.98 9.69
CA ILE A 208 0.71 -29.37 8.66
C ILE A 208 1.98 -28.84 9.34
N ASP A 209 3.08 -29.60 9.25
CA ASP A 209 4.39 -29.16 9.73
C ASP A 209 4.99 -28.15 8.74
N LEU A 210 5.03 -26.87 9.12
CA LEU A 210 5.44 -25.75 8.26
C LEU A 210 6.97 -25.62 8.09
N ARG A 211 7.75 -26.48 8.74
CA ARG A 211 9.23 -26.48 8.73
C ARG A 211 9.89 -26.61 7.34
N PRO A 212 9.37 -27.39 6.36
CA PRO A 212 9.99 -27.53 5.05
C PRO A 212 9.69 -26.39 4.06
N LEU A 213 8.76 -25.47 4.38
CA LEU A 213 8.43 -24.31 3.54
C LEU A 213 9.35 -23.09 3.77
N VAL A 214 10.22 -23.15 4.79
CA VAL A 214 11.28 -22.16 5.03
C VAL A 214 12.51 -22.51 4.19
N ARG A 215 12.44 -22.29 2.87
CA ARG A 215 13.67 -22.18 2.08
C ARG A 215 14.34 -20.85 2.40
N ARG A 216 15.36 -20.91 3.27
CA ARG A 216 16.34 -19.84 3.48
C ARG A 216 16.96 -19.48 2.13
N THR A 217 16.76 -18.26 1.67
CA THR A 217 17.67 -17.62 0.71
C THR A 217 19.06 -17.59 1.35
N PRO A 218 20.14 -18.01 0.67
CA PRO A 218 21.48 -17.85 1.20
C PRO A 218 21.78 -16.36 1.26
N SER A 219 21.74 -15.80 2.46
CA SER A 219 22.23 -14.45 2.73
C SER A 219 23.74 -14.43 2.49
N ALA A 220 24.18 -13.48 1.65
CA ALA A 220 25.58 -13.22 1.39
C ALA A 220 26.24 -12.69 2.68
N VAL A 221 26.89 -13.59 3.42
CA VAL A 221 27.91 -13.24 4.40
C VAL A 221 29.19 -13.93 3.99
N LEU A 222 30.07 -13.19 3.31
CA LEU A 222 31.51 -13.46 3.33
C LEU A 222 32.22 -12.12 3.52
N ALA A 223 32.40 -11.76 4.78
CA ALA A 223 33.51 -10.94 5.21
C ALA A 223 34.80 -11.66 4.78
N LYS A 224 35.52 -11.08 3.81
CA LYS A 224 36.91 -11.45 3.54
C LYS A 224 37.81 -10.44 4.25
N SER A 225 38.45 -10.96 5.28
CA SER A 225 39.62 -10.37 5.93
C SER A 225 40.70 -10.09 4.89
N PHE A 226 41.27 -8.89 4.96
CA PHE A 226 42.55 -8.58 4.33
C PHE A 226 43.67 -9.10 5.24
N PRO A 227 44.66 -9.84 4.70
CA PRO A 227 46.02 -9.74 5.17
C PRO A 227 46.80 -8.90 4.16
N GLY A 228 47.42 -7.83 4.66
CA GLY A 228 48.35 -7.03 3.89
C GLY A 228 49.58 -7.83 3.48
N ASN A 229 50.24 -7.38 2.40
CA ASN A 229 51.68 -7.54 2.34
C ASN A 229 52.33 -6.41 1.54
N SER A 230 53.29 -5.77 2.20
CA SER A 230 54.34 -4.96 1.62
C SER A 230 55.47 -5.84 1.07
N GLY A 231 55.93 -5.54 -0.14
CA GLY A 231 57.36 -5.52 -0.48
C GLY A 231 58.08 -6.82 -0.90
N PHE A 232 58.39 -6.84 -2.20
CA PHE A 232 59.68 -7.19 -2.84
C PHE A 232 60.20 -8.64 -2.99
N ALA A 233 60.67 -8.86 -4.23
CA ALA A 233 61.80 -9.68 -4.72
C ALA A 233 61.58 -11.15 -5.18
N ASP A 234 61.73 -11.33 -6.49
CA ASP A 234 62.18 -12.52 -7.25
C ASP A 234 63.63 -12.96 -6.88
N PRO A 235 64.24 -14.06 -7.41
CA PRO A 235 63.73 -15.12 -8.33
C PRO A 235 64.24 -16.58 -8.03
N VAL A 236 63.95 -17.50 -8.96
CA VAL A 236 64.72 -18.71 -9.38
C VAL A 236 64.30 -20.10 -8.83
N GLY A 237 63.97 -21.01 -9.76
CA GLY A 237 64.58 -22.36 -9.79
C GLY A 237 63.70 -23.62 -9.68
N GLY A 238 63.31 -24.19 -10.84
CA GLY A 238 63.68 -25.55 -11.29
C GLY A 238 63.15 -26.85 -10.62
N ALA A 239 62.84 -27.82 -11.50
CA ALA A 239 62.71 -29.29 -11.34
C ALA A 239 61.34 -29.83 -10.86
N SER A 240 60.58 -30.66 -11.61
CA SER A 240 60.86 -31.99 -12.21
C SER A 240 61.28 -33.01 -11.14
N ALA A 241 60.72 -34.22 -10.94
CA ALA A 241 60.06 -35.15 -11.84
C ALA A 241 59.27 -36.25 -11.07
N ALA A 242 58.30 -36.86 -11.77
CA ALA A 242 57.99 -38.30 -11.86
C ALA A 242 57.65 -39.17 -10.62
N GLY A 243 56.48 -39.84 -10.72
CA GLY A 243 56.26 -41.17 -10.11
C GLY A 243 54.79 -41.65 -9.97
N ARG A 244 54.27 -42.36 -10.99
CA ARG A 244 53.24 -43.45 -11.01
C ARG A 244 52.72 -43.99 -9.64
N ALA A 245 51.49 -44.46 -9.40
CA ALA A 245 50.41 -45.02 -10.24
C ALA A 245 49.10 -45.27 -9.45
N VAL A 246 47.94 -45.09 -10.12
CA VAL A 246 46.69 -45.91 -10.20
C VAL A 246 45.92 -46.35 -8.92
N THR A 247 44.73 -45.76 -8.63
CA THR A 247 43.35 -46.30 -8.81
C THR A 247 42.27 -45.31 -8.28
N ALA A 248 41.08 -45.31 -8.93
CA ALA A 248 39.90 -44.44 -8.79
C ALA A 248 39.29 -44.32 -7.37
N VAL A 249 38.52 -43.29 -6.95
CA VAL A 249 37.21 -42.81 -7.44
C VAL A 249 36.91 -41.40 -6.84
N ARG A 250 36.11 -40.59 -7.57
CA ARG A 250 35.18 -39.48 -7.16
C ARG A 250 35.59 -38.02 -7.42
N SER A 251 34.70 -37.31 -8.15
CA SER A 251 34.47 -35.83 -8.28
C SER A 251 35.67 -34.98 -8.74
N GLU A 252 35.64 -34.04 -9.70
CA GLU A 252 34.64 -33.14 -10.28
C GLU A 252 35.25 -32.53 -11.57
N GLN A 253 34.41 -32.21 -12.56
CA GLN A 253 34.60 -31.24 -13.68
C GLN A 253 35.82 -31.37 -14.63
N PRO A 254 35.62 -30.91 -15.89
CA PRO A 254 36.49 -29.82 -16.32
C PRO A 254 35.73 -28.69 -17.03
N ASP A 255 36.12 -27.48 -16.64
CA ASP A 255 35.98 -26.26 -17.44
C ASP A 255 36.80 -26.39 -18.73
N ALA A 256 36.21 -25.96 -19.84
CA ALA A 256 36.95 -25.50 -21.01
C ALA A 256 36.31 -24.22 -21.52
N LEU A 257 37.02 -23.12 -21.26
CA LEU A 257 36.78 -21.76 -21.71
C LEU A 257 36.68 -21.68 -23.24
N THR A 258 35.60 -21.08 -23.75
CA THR A 258 35.63 -20.15 -24.90
C THR A 258 34.36 -19.30 -24.96
N SER A 259 34.52 -18.02 -25.32
CA SER A 259 33.53 -16.96 -25.61
C SER A 259 32.58 -16.49 -24.49
N ARG A 260 32.99 -15.45 -23.75
CA ARG A 260 32.05 -14.51 -23.11
C ARG A 260 31.93 -13.26 -23.97
N SER A 261 30.86 -13.19 -24.75
CA SER A 261 30.32 -11.94 -25.28
C SER A 261 28.82 -12.14 -25.51
N ALA A 262 28.01 -11.23 -24.96
CA ALA A 262 26.57 -11.09 -25.17
C ALA A 262 25.65 -12.17 -24.57
N ARG A 263 25.28 -12.04 -23.29
CA ARG A 263 24.00 -12.52 -22.71
C ARG A 263 23.85 -11.98 -21.28
N ASP A 264 23.51 -10.70 -21.15
CA ASP A 264 23.10 -10.09 -19.87
C ASP A 264 21.97 -9.04 -20.08
N LEU A 265 21.07 -9.29 -21.05
CA LEU A 265 19.94 -8.39 -21.35
C LEU A 265 18.57 -9.07 -21.33
N ASP A 266 18.46 -10.35 -20.92
CA ASP A 266 17.19 -11.10 -20.98
C ASP A 266 16.61 -11.47 -19.60
N SER A 267 17.23 -11.02 -18.50
CA SER A 267 16.72 -11.27 -17.14
C SER A 267 15.70 -10.23 -16.64
N GLY A 268 15.49 -9.13 -17.37
CA GLY A 268 14.53 -8.09 -16.97
C GLY A 268 13.06 -8.50 -17.19
N VAL A 269 12.77 -9.19 -18.29
CA VAL A 269 11.39 -9.44 -18.73
C VAL A 269 10.73 -10.58 -17.93
N GLN A 270 11.50 -11.58 -17.51
CA GLN A 270 10.97 -12.71 -16.72
C GLN A 270 10.68 -12.33 -15.26
N ASP A 271 11.45 -11.41 -14.67
CA ASP A 271 11.17 -10.88 -13.33
C ASP A 271 10.03 -9.84 -13.33
N GLU A 272 9.92 -9.01 -14.38
CA GLU A 272 8.77 -8.09 -14.56
C GLU A 272 7.44 -8.86 -14.69
N THR A 273 7.42 -9.98 -15.43
CA THR A 273 6.20 -10.79 -15.59
C THR A 273 5.80 -11.51 -14.29
N ARG A 274 6.78 -11.84 -13.42
CA ARG A 274 6.53 -12.44 -12.09
C ARG A 274 5.98 -11.42 -11.09
N MET A 275 6.39 -10.16 -11.18
CA MET A 275 5.92 -9.08 -10.31
C MET A 275 4.51 -8.58 -10.68
N GLN A 276 4.04 -8.85 -11.90
CA GLN A 276 2.67 -8.52 -12.35
C GLN A 276 1.58 -9.47 -11.81
N THR A 277 1.96 -10.65 -11.31
CA THR A 277 1.02 -11.67 -10.78
C THR A 277 1.29 -12.06 -9.32
N ALA A 278 2.31 -11.47 -8.69
CA ALA A 278 2.66 -11.76 -7.30
C ALA A 278 1.91 -10.85 -6.31
N THR A 279 1.47 -11.45 -5.20
CA THR A 279 1.09 -10.73 -3.98
C THR A 279 2.13 -9.67 -3.64
N THR A 280 1.70 -8.43 -3.41
CA THR A 280 2.60 -7.31 -3.08
C THR A 280 3.52 -7.69 -1.91
N PRO A 281 4.75 -7.16 -1.84
CA PRO A 281 5.62 -7.40 -0.70
C PRO A 281 4.94 -7.09 0.64
N LEU A 282 4.12 -6.02 0.72
CA LEU A 282 3.32 -5.72 1.91
C LEU A 282 2.25 -6.78 2.19
N ALA A 283 1.55 -7.29 1.16
CA ALA A 283 0.62 -8.40 1.34
C ALA A 283 1.33 -9.66 1.85
N ARG A 284 2.56 -9.94 1.39
CA ARG A 284 3.38 -11.05 1.90
C ARG A 284 3.80 -10.84 3.36
N VAL A 285 4.21 -9.63 3.74
CA VAL A 285 4.53 -9.26 5.13
C VAL A 285 3.29 -9.44 6.02
N ARG A 286 2.13 -8.97 5.56
CA ARG A 286 0.86 -9.10 6.29
C ARG A 286 0.43 -10.56 6.45
N MET A 287 0.58 -11.38 5.41
CA MET A 287 0.33 -12.83 5.48
C MET A 287 1.26 -13.53 6.47
N ARG A 288 2.57 -13.19 6.48
CA ARG A 288 3.51 -13.73 7.47
C ARG A 288 3.12 -13.35 8.90
N ALA A 289 2.77 -12.09 9.11
CA ALA A 289 2.34 -11.60 10.42
C ALA A 289 1.04 -12.27 10.90
N GLN A 290 0.07 -12.47 10.00
CA GLN A 290 -1.14 -13.25 10.29
C GLN A 290 -0.81 -14.72 10.62
N GLY A 291 0.17 -15.31 9.94
CA GLY A 291 0.65 -16.67 10.22
C GLY A 291 1.23 -16.82 11.64
N VAL A 292 2.00 -15.84 12.11
CA VAL A 292 2.53 -15.82 13.50
C VAL A 292 1.39 -15.80 14.53
N LEU A 293 0.39 -14.94 14.32
CA LEU A 293 -0.78 -14.88 15.22
C LEU A 293 -1.61 -16.17 15.17
N GLY A 294 -1.78 -16.76 13.98
CA GLY A 294 -2.46 -18.05 13.82
C GLY A 294 -1.75 -19.18 14.57
N HIS A 295 -0.41 -19.21 14.58
CA HIS A 295 0.36 -20.18 15.37
C HIS A 295 0.16 -19.98 16.87
N LEU A 296 0.21 -18.73 17.35
CA LEU A 296 -0.08 -18.41 18.76
C LEU A 296 -1.47 -18.88 19.17
N LYS A 297 -2.46 -18.57 18.35
CA LYS A 297 -3.86 -18.95 18.52
C LYS A 297 -4.01 -20.47 18.68
N ARG A 298 -3.43 -21.24 17.75
CA ARG A 298 -3.44 -22.71 17.78
C ARG A 298 -2.72 -23.28 19.00
N LEU A 299 -1.57 -22.71 19.37
CA LEU A 299 -0.83 -23.14 20.56
C LEU A 299 -1.68 -22.97 21.82
N LEU A 300 -2.34 -21.81 21.96
CA LEU A 300 -3.25 -21.52 23.06
C LEU A 300 -4.44 -22.46 23.11
N SER A 301 -5.13 -22.67 21.99
CA SER A 301 -6.27 -23.59 21.92
C SER A 301 -5.87 -25.04 22.25
N ASN A 302 -4.68 -25.48 21.84
CA ASN A 302 -4.21 -26.84 22.07
C ASN A 302 -3.69 -27.07 23.50
N GLN A 303 -3.01 -26.09 24.10
CA GLN A 303 -2.33 -26.26 25.39
C GLN A 303 -3.11 -25.72 26.59
N VAL A 304 -4.11 -24.86 26.38
CA VAL A 304 -4.85 -24.18 27.46
C VAL A 304 -6.34 -24.54 27.38
N PRO A 305 -6.83 -25.44 28.25
CA PRO A 305 -8.25 -25.79 28.29
C PRO A 305 -9.12 -24.57 28.58
N GLY A 306 -10.12 -24.31 27.74
CA GLY A 306 -11.07 -23.21 27.94
C GLY A 306 -10.59 -21.83 27.49
N PHE A 307 -9.56 -21.73 26.64
CA PHE A 307 -9.16 -20.49 25.96
C PHE A 307 -10.16 -20.05 24.86
N ASP A 308 -11.44 -20.40 24.98
CA ASP A 308 -12.43 -20.29 23.90
C ASP A 308 -12.80 -18.83 23.56
N GLU A 309 -12.78 -18.50 22.27
CA GLU A 309 -12.46 -17.15 21.74
C GLU A 309 -13.62 -16.17 21.63
N THR A 310 -14.82 -16.55 22.03
CA THR A 310 -16.04 -15.77 21.70
C THR A 310 -16.64 -15.03 22.89
N ARG A 311 -16.05 -15.14 24.09
CA ARG A 311 -16.56 -14.45 25.28
C ARG A 311 -15.49 -13.55 25.90
N ALA A 312 -15.79 -12.25 25.93
CA ALA A 312 -15.09 -11.31 26.78
C ALA A 312 -15.16 -11.82 28.23
N SER A 313 -14.02 -12.21 28.79
CA SER A 313 -13.92 -12.67 30.17
C SER A 313 -13.41 -11.54 31.03
N GLN A 314 -14.09 -11.27 32.14
CA GLN A 314 -13.52 -10.41 33.18
C GLN A 314 -12.44 -11.18 33.95
N ALA A 315 -11.41 -10.46 34.41
CA ALA A 315 -10.39 -11.04 35.28
C ALA A 315 -11.04 -11.60 36.57
N SER A 316 -10.51 -12.71 37.08
CA SER A 316 -10.94 -13.29 38.35
C SER A 316 -10.83 -12.26 39.48
N PRO A 317 -11.68 -12.32 40.52
CA PRO A 317 -11.62 -11.36 41.62
C PRO A 317 -10.26 -11.30 42.31
N GLN A 318 -9.54 -12.42 42.40
CA GLN A 318 -8.19 -12.49 42.95
C GLN A 318 -7.17 -11.80 42.04
N LEU A 319 -7.25 -12.07 40.73
CA LEU A 319 -6.38 -11.44 39.75
C LEU A 319 -6.64 -9.92 39.67
N ALA A 320 -7.91 -9.49 39.64
CA ALA A 320 -8.28 -8.09 39.63
C ALA A 320 -7.73 -7.33 40.86
N GLN A 321 -7.78 -7.94 42.05
CA GLN A 321 -7.15 -7.38 43.24
C GLN A 321 -5.63 -7.31 43.15
N ALA A 322 -4.98 -8.35 42.62
CA ALA A 322 -3.53 -8.37 42.41
C ALA A 322 -3.09 -7.31 41.39
N MET A 323 -3.80 -7.16 40.28
CA MET A 323 -3.58 -6.11 39.29
C MET A 323 -3.73 -4.72 39.91
N GLY A 324 -4.75 -4.49 40.74
CA GLY A 324 -4.92 -3.23 41.46
C GLY A 324 -3.83 -2.96 42.52
N LYS A 325 -3.21 -3.98 43.11
CA LYS A 325 -2.06 -3.82 44.02
C LYS A 325 -0.78 -3.49 43.25
N VAL A 326 -0.53 -4.19 42.14
CA VAL A 326 0.63 -3.96 41.26
C VAL A 326 0.57 -2.58 40.61
N GLN A 327 -0.62 -2.13 40.19
CA GLN A 327 -0.81 -0.79 39.62
C GLN A 327 -0.47 0.31 40.64
N ARG A 328 -0.97 0.21 41.88
CA ARG A 328 -0.61 1.19 42.93
C ARG A 328 0.86 1.19 43.29
N ALA A 329 1.54 0.05 43.16
CA ALA A 329 2.99 -0.03 43.33
C ALA A 329 3.73 0.66 42.17
N GLN A 330 3.26 0.49 40.93
CA GLN A 330 3.76 1.24 39.78
C GLN A 330 3.59 2.74 39.98
N ASP A 331 2.43 3.21 40.44
CA ASP A 331 2.16 4.63 40.67
C ASP A 331 3.08 5.23 41.75
N ARG A 332 3.54 4.43 42.72
CA ARG A 332 4.54 4.86 43.72
C ARG A 332 5.96 4.91 43.16
N ASP A 333 6.30 4.04 42.21
CA ASP A 333 7.58 4.09 41.48
C ASP A 333 7.62 5.26 40.47
N VAL A 334 6.49 5.94 40.21
CA VAL A 334 6.43 7.13 39.35
C VAL A 334 7.18 8.31 39.98
N GLU A 335 7.04 8.55 41.28
CA GLU A 335 7.72 9.65 41.98
C GLU A 335 9.26 9.64 41.80
N PRO A 336 9.99 8.54 42.07
CA PRO A 336 11.44 8.50 41.87
C PRO A 336 11.85 8.57 40.39
N THR A 337 11.01 8.09 39.46
CA THR A 337 11.28 8.18 38.01
C THR A 337 11.16 9.63 37.51
N LEU A 338 10.11 10.34 37.93
CA LEU A 338 9.93 11.77 37.63
C LEU A 338 11.00 12.66 38.30
N LEU A 339 11.47 12.26 39.49
CA LEU A 339 12.55 12.97 40.20
C LEU A 339 13.93 12.77 39.55
N ALA A 340 14.23 11.58 39.02
CA ALA A 340 15.45 11.33 38.25
C ALA A 340 15.50 12.14 36.94
N GLU A 341 14.34 12.35 36.31
CA GLU A 341 14.19 13.22 35.14
C GLU A 341 14.38 14.71 35.47
N ALA A 342 13.84 15.19 36.59
CA ALA A 342 14.02 16.58 37.02
C ALA A 342 15.50 16.94 37.25
N GLN A 343 16.35 15.93 37.47
CA GLN A 343 17.80 16.07 37.60
C GLN A 343 18.56 15.88 36.27
N GLY A 344 17.86 15.75 35.14
CA GLY A 344 18.46 15.64 33.82
C GLY A 344 19.21 14.32 33.57
N GLN A 345 18.89 13.25 34.30
CA GLN A 345 19.52 11.95 34.06
C GLN A 345 18.99 11.33 32.77
N VAL A 346 19.90 11.08 31.82
CA VAL A 346 19.63 10.31 30.60
C VAL A 346 19.27 8.88 31.01
N TYR A 347 18.09 8.39 30.58
CA TYR A 347 17.69 7.01 30.77
C TYR A 347 18.75 6.07 30.16
N GLY A 348 19.54 5.43 31.01
CA GLY A 348 20.58 4.48 30.60
C GLY A 348 20.07 3.04 30.57
N GLN A 349 20.93 2.12 30.11
CA GLN A 349 20.62 0.69 30.11
C GLN A 349 20.26 0.13 31.50
N THR A 350 20.81 0.72 32.56
CA THR A 350 20.47 0.36 33.95
C THR A 350 18.98 0.51 34.26
N HIS A 351 18.30 1.51 33.70
CA HIS A 351 16.86 1.70 33.89
C HIS A 351 16.04 0.68 33.10
N VAL A 352 16.51 0.28 31.91
CA VAL A 352 15.89 -0.78 31.11
C VAL A 352 16.01 -2.13 31.85
N ASP A 353 17.17 -2.43 32.43
CA ASP A 353 17.39 -3.64 33.23
C ASP A 353 16.50 -3.67 34.48
N GLN A 354 16.36 -2.54 35.18
CA GLN A 354 15.42 -2.40 36.31
C GLN A 354 13.97 -2.63 35.86
N ALA A 355 13.56 -2.04 34.73
CA ALA A 355 12.24 -2.22 34.17
C ALA A 355 11.97 -3.69 33.82
N LEU A 356 12.95 -4.40 33.24
CA LEU A 356 12.86 -5.83 32.94
C LEU A 356 12.76 -6.68 34.22
N GLY A 357 13.55 -6.35 35.25
CA GLY A 357 13.48 -7.00 36.56
C GLY A 357 12.11 -6.82 37.23
N ASN A 358 11.57 -5.61 37.18
CA ASN A 358 10.23 -5.29 37.70
C ASN A 358 9.15 -6.03 36.92
N LEU A 359 9.25 -6.08 35.59
CA LEU A 359 8.33 -6.83 34.73
C LEU A 359 8.29 -8.32 35.11
N ARG A 360 9.45 -8.95 35.34
CA ARG A 360 9.54 -10.36 35.77
C ARG A 360 8.90 -10.59 37.13
N ARG A 361 9.15 -9.71 38.11
CA ARG A 361 8.53 -9.79 39.45
C ARG A 361 7.00 -9.67 39.37
N ARG A 362 6.49 -8.68 38.63
CA ARG A 362 5.04 -8.49 38.42
C ARG A 362 4.39 -9.71 37.79
N THR A 363 5.02 -10.26 36.75
CA THR A 363 4.55 -11.47 36.05
C THR A 363 4.39 -12.62 37.04
N SER A 364 5.40 -12.89 37.88
CA SER A 364 5.33 -13.95 38.90
C SER A 364 4.18 -13.74 39.89
N THR A 365 4.03 -12.53 40.44
CA THR A 365 2.94 -12.20 41.36
C THR A 365 1.56 -12.37 40.73
N LEU A 366 1.39 -11.96 39.47
CA LEU A 366 0.11 -12.04 38.76
C LEU A 366 -0.24 -13.49 38.40
N LYS A 367 0.74 -14.31 37.99
CA LYS A 367 0.50 -15.74 37.73
C LYS A 367 0.13 -16.53 38.99
N GLN A 368 0.68 -16.16 40.14
CA GLN A 368 0.29 -16.74 41.43
C GLN A 368 -1.15 -16.38 41.83
N ALA A 369 -1.63 -15.19 41.45
CA ALA A 369 -2.98 -14.72 41.74
C ALA A 369 -4.03 -15.13 40.69
N ALA A 370 -3.59 -15.59 39.52
CA ALA A 370 -4.47 -16.05 38.44
C ALA A 370 -5.17 -17.36 38.81
N SER A 371 -6.49 -17.38 38.64
CA SER A 371 -7.34 -18.50 39.06
C SER A 371 -7.59 -19.48 37.91
N THR A 372 -7.40 -19.05 36.67
CA THR A 372 -7.61 -19.86 35.47
C THR A 372 -6.32 -20.07 34.67
N SER A 373 -6.24 -21.18 33.94
CA SER A 373 -5.13 -21.46 33.03
C SER A 373 -5.05 -20.44 31.90
N SER A 374 -6.20 -19.94 31.42
CA SER A 374 -6.29 -18.87 30.40
C SER A 374 -5.65 -17.56 30.87
N GLU A 375 -5.91 -17.14 32.12
CA GLU A 375 -5.28 -15.96 32.70
C GLU A 375 -3.76 -16.13 32.80
N LYS A 376 -3.28 -17.29 33.29
CA LYS A 376 -1.85 -17.57 33.41
C LYS A 376 -1.13 -17.52 32.06
N ALA A 377 -1.73 -18.12 31.04
CA ALA A 377 -1.21 -18.12 29.68
C ALA A 377 -1.17 -16.69 29.10
N THR A 378 -2.26 -15.93 29.27
CA THR A 378 -2.35 -14.52 28.85
C THR A 378 -1.27 -13.66 29.50
N ILE A 379 -1.06 -13.82 30.81
CA ILE A 379 -0.01 -13.11 31.56
C ILE A 379 1.38 -13.47 31.04
N GLU A 380 1.66 -14.77 30.81
CA GLU A 380 2.96 -15.23 30.33
C GLU A 380 3.26 -14.70 28.91
N ILE A 381 2.31 -14.77 27.98
CA ILE A 381 2.50 -14.31 26.61
C ILE A 381 2.75 -12.81 26.55
N VAL A 382 1.93 -12.02 27.26
CA VAL A 382 2.13 -10.56 27.32
C VAL A 382 3.48 -10.25 27.95
N ALA A 383 3.89 -10.96 29.01
CA ALA A 383 5.20 -10.78 29.62
C ALA A 383 6.35 -11.12 28.65
N LEU A 384 6.27 -12.22 27.91
CA LEU A 384 7.26 -12.60 26.92
C LEU A 384 7.35 -11.61 25.75
N MET A 385 6.21 -11.11 25.29
CA MET A 385 6.14 -10.09 24.25
C MET A 385 6.85 -8.81 24.71
N PHE A 386 6.52 -8.27 25.89
CA PHE A 386 7.20 -7.08 26.41
C PHE A 386 8.68 -7.32 26.73
N GLN A 387 9.09 -8.53 27.12
CA GLN A 387 10.52 -8.85 27.25
C GLN A 387 11.26 -8.77 25.91
N SER A 388 10.64 -9.21 24.81
CA SER A 388 11.23 -9.06 23.47
C SER A 388 11.26 -7.58 23.04
N ILE A 389 10.18 -6.82 23.28
CA ILE A 389 10.12 -5.38 23.01
C ILE A 389 11.23 -4.61 23.75
N LEU A 390 11.47 -4.91 25.04
CA LEU A 390 12.50 -4.25 25.83
C LEU A 390 13.93 -4.67 25.45
N ALA A 391 14.09 -5.84 24.82
CA ALA A 391 15.36 -6.32 24.30
C ALA A 391 15.71 -5.74 22.91
N GLU A 392 14.82 -4.96 22.29
CA GLU A 392 15.07 -4.34 20.99
C GLU A 392 16.02 -3.14 21.14
N ASP A 393 17.30 -3.36 20.82
CA ASP A 393 18.37 -2.36 21.00
C ASP A 393 18.28 -1.17 20.05
N ARG A 394 17.55 -1.32 18.94
CA ARG A 394 17.30 -0.23 17.99
C ARG A 394 16.34 0.83 18.57
N ILE A 395 15.63 0.54 19.66
CA ILE A 395 14.77 1.51 20.34
C ILE A 395 15.57 2.21 21.45
N PRO A 396 15.57 3.55 21.50
CA PRO A 396 16.24 4.30 22.57
C PRO A 396 15.83 3.84 23.98
N PRO A 397 16.76 3.76 24.94
CA PRO A 397 16.47 3.27 26.29
C PRO A 397 15.32 4.02 27.00
N GLY A 398 15.22 5.35 26.83
CA GLY A 398 14.12 6.14 27.40
C GLY A 398 12.74 5.69 26.91
N ILE A 399 12.60 5.48 25.60
CA ILE A 399 11.36 4.95 24.99
C ILE A 399 11.06 3.53 25.48
N ARG A 400 12.08 2.68 25.62
CA ARG A 400 11.92 1.32 26.18
C ARG A 400 11.37 1.35 27.61
N VAL A 401 11.82 2.28 28.46
CA VAL A 401 11.27 2.44 29.82
C VAL A 401 9.78 2.76 29.77
N TRP A 402 9.33 3.64 28.87
CA TRP A 402 7.90 3.93 28.67
C TRP A 402 7.12 2.71 28.16
N PHE A 403 7.68 1.93 27.25
CA PHE A 403 7.05 0.69 26.77
C PHE A 403 6.89 -0.33 27.90
N ALA A 404 7.84 -0.43 28.83
CA ALA A 404 7.70 -1.32 29.99
C ALA A 404 6.47 -0.99 30.86
N ARG A 405 6.03 0.28 30.87
CA ARG A 405 4.86 0.73 31.63
C ARG A 405 3.54 0.32 30.96
N LEU A 406 3.51 0.18 29.63
CA LEU A 406 2.35 -0.32 28.88
C LEU A 406 1.98 -1.77 29.16
N GLN A 407 2.86 -2.56 29.80
CA GLN A 407 2.59 -3.97 30.09
C GLN A 407 1.25 -4.18 30.81
N MET A 408 0.96 -3.40 31.86
CA MET A 408 -0.26 -3.57 32.67
C MET A 408 -1.52 -3.14 31.92
N PRO A 409 -1.57 -1.95 31.28
CA PRO A 409 -2.69 -1.57 30.42
C PRO A 409 -2.96 -2.59 29.31
N VAL A 410 -1.92 -3.09 28.64
CA VAL A 410 -2.07 -4.09 27.58
C VAL A 410 -2.53 -5.43 28.13
N LEU A 411 -2.03 -5.86 29.29
CA LEU A 411 -2.50 -7.09 29.94
C LEU A 411 -4.00 -7.00 30.29
N ARG A 412 -4.48 -5.86 30.79
CA ARG A 412 -5.91 -5.66 31.06
C ARG A 412 -6.75 -5.85 29.81
N VAL A 413 -6.33 -5.24 28.70
CA VAL A 413 -7.03 -5.37 27.42
C VAL A 413 -6.93 -6.80 26.88
N ALA A 414 -5.77 -7.45 26.96
CA ALA A 414 -5.58 -8.82 26.49
C ALA A 414 -6.44 -9.84 27.26
N ILE A 415 -6.71 -9.62 28.55
CA ILE A 415 -7.63 -10.46 29.34
C ILE A 415 -9.08 -10.19 28.94
N ALA A 416 -9.46 -8.92 28.77
CA ALA A 416 -10.84 -8.53 28.45
C ALA A 416 -11.23 -8.85 27.00
N GLU A 417 -10.28 -8.79 26.07
CA GLU A 417 -10.50 -8.83 24.63
C GLU A 417 -9.60 -9.90 23.96
N PRO A 418 -10.14 -11.12 23.73
CA PRO A 418 -9.40 -12.20 23.05
C PRO A 418 -8.89 -11.83 21.65
N GLU A 419 -9.57 -10.88 20.97
CA GLU A 419 -9.18 -10.36 19.65
C GLU A 419 -7.74 -9.80 19.64
N PHE A 420 -7.22 -9.37 20.80
CA PHE A 420 -5.83 -8.91 20.95
C PHE A 420 -4.81 -9.94 20.43
N PHE A 421 -5.06 -11.25 20.55
CA PHE A 421 -4.15 -12.29 20.05
C PHE A 421 -4.42 -12.72 18.60
N GLY A 422 -5.63 -12.45 18.08
CA GLY A 422 -6.06 -12.89 16.75
C GLY A 422 -5.96 -11.81 15.65
N SER A 423 -5.94 -10.52 16.01
CA SER A 423 -6.04 -9.41 15.05
C SER A 423 -4.83 -8.49 15.09
N LEU A 424 -4.17 -8.30 13.95
CA LEU A 424 -3.16 -7.26 13.75
C LEU A 424 -3.74 -5.84 13.87
N GLN A 425 -5.06 -5.69 13.71
CA GLN A 425 -5.73 -4.39 13.70
C GLN A 425 -6.17 -3.93 15.09
N HIS A 426 -5.86 -4.68 16.13
CA HIS A 426 -6.17 -4.30 17.50
C HIS A 426 -5.48 -2.96 17.87
N PRO A 427 -6.20 -1.94 18.37
CA PRO A 427 -5.65 -0.60 18.59
C PRO A 427 -4.40 -0.56 19.47
N ALA A 428 -4.33 -1.38 20.51
CA ALA A 428 -3.13 -1.46 21.36
C ALA A 428 -1.88 -1.95 20.60
N ARG A 429 -2.03 -2.92 19.68
CA ARG A 429 -0.91 -3.38 18.84
C ARG A 429 -0.50 -2.30 17.85
N ARG A 430 -1.49 -1.74 17.13
CA ARG A 430 -1.26 -0.65 16.17
C ARG A 430 -0.52 0.51 16.82
N LEU A 431 -0.88 0.91 18.03
CA LEU A 431 -0.19 1.97 18.76
C LEU A 431 1.26 1.62 19.09
N ILE A 432 1.51 0.43 19.65
CA ILE A 432 2.88 -0.01 19.99
C ILE A 432 3.74 -0.13 18.73
N ASP A 433 3.20 -0.72 17.66
CA ASP A 433 3.87 -0.84 16.36
C ASP A 433 4.16 0.55 15.77
N ARG A 434 3.23 1.49 15.89
CA ARG A 434 3.38 2.86 15.39
C ARG A 434 4.46 3.63 16.15
N MET A 435 4.42 3.62 17.48
CA MET A 435 5.44 4.27 18.31
C MET A 435 6.81 3.61 18.10
N GLY A 436 6.84 2.28 18.00
CA GLY A 436 8.06 1.52 17.72
C GLY A 436 8.67 1.88 16.37
N SER A 437 7.88 1.82 15.30
CA SER A 437 8.38 2.11 13.94
C SER A 437 8.91 3.53 13.79
N CYS A 438 8.29 4.51 14.47
CA CYS A 438 8.80 5.87 14.48
C CYS A 438 10.12 5.95 15.26
N ALA A 439 10.20 5.34 16.45
CA ALA A 439 11.34 5.39 17.35
C ALA A 439 12.60 4.69 16.81
N LEU A 440 12.44 3.70 15.92
CA LEU A 440 13.53 2.83 15.43
C LEU A 440 14.58 3.51 14.55
N GLY A 441 14.33 4.74 14.06
CA GLY A 441 15.31 5.50 13.27
C GLY A 441 15.71 6.86 13.86
N PHE A 442 15.30 7.17 15.10
CA PHE A 442 15.85 8.35 15.79
C PHE A 442 17.24 8.03 16.32
N ASP A 443 18.28 8.52 15.62
CA ASP A 443 19.54 8.79 16.29
C ASP A 443 19.30 9.86 17.37
N VAL A 444 20.04 9.76 18.48
CA VAL A 444 19.89 10.47 19.79
C VAL A 444 20.02 12.01 19.71
N THR A 445 19.84 12.62 18.55
CA THR A 445 19.81 14.07 18.35
C THR A 445 18.48 14.68 18.80
N VAL A 446 18.48 16.02 18.92
CA VAL A 446 17.46 16.90 19.56
C VAL A 446 15.99 16.58 19.22
N ALA A 447 15.69 15.98 18.06
CA ALA A 447 14.33 15.57 17.68
C ALA A 447 13.79 14.38 18.49
N GLY A 448 14.67 13.53 19.05
CA GLY A 448 14.27 12.38 19.88
C GLY A 448 13.55 12.77 21.17
N GLY A 449 13.87 13.94 21.75
CA GLY A 449 13.27 14.41 22.99
C GLY A 449 11.79 14.76 22.87
N VAL A 450 11.37 15.39 21.76
CA VAL A 450 9.96 15.76 21.57
C VAL A 450 9.11 14.52 21.30
N LEU A 451 9.60 13.58 20.48
CA LEU A 451 8.91 12.31 20.27
C LEU A 451 8.82 11.50 21.57
N GLU A 452 9.91 11.43 22.34
CA GLU A 452 9.92 10.74 23.63
C GLU A 452 8.92 11.35 24.62
N LEU A 453 8.83 12.68 24.69
CA LEU A 453 7.84 13.37 25.52
C LEU A 453 6.40 13.07 25.10
N GLU A 454 6.14 12.95 23.79
CA GLU A 454 4.82 12.59 23.30
C GLU A 454 4.47 11.12 23.59
N ILE A 455 5.42 10.19 23.40
CA ILE A 455 5.26 8.79 23.80
C ILE A 455 4.96 8.71 25.30
N LYS A 456 5.70 9.46 26.12
CA LYS A 456 5.45 9.58 27.57
C LYS A 456 4.03 10.05 27.86
N ARG A 457 3.58 11.14 27.22
CA ARG A 457 2.21 11.67 27.36
C ARG A 457 1.17 10.59 27.06
N ILE A 458 1.32 9.89 25.94
CA ILE A 458 0.40 8.82 25.51
C ILE A 458 0.34 7.71 26.55
N VAL A 459 1.49 7.23 27.02
CA VAL A 459 1.55 6.18 28.04
C VAL A 459 0.87 6.63 29.33
N GLN A 460 1.09 7.88 29.76
CA GLN A 460 0.43 8.43 30.95
C GLN A 460 -1.09 8.56 30.78
N VAL A 461 -1.59 8.96 29.61
CA VAL A 461 -3.04 9.01 29.34
C VAL A 461 -3.66 7.62 29.45
N ILE A 462 -3.01 6.60 28.88
CA ILE A 462 -3.48 5.21 28.97
C ILE A 462 -3.54 4.74 30.42
N GLU A 463 -2.55 5.09 31.24
CA GLU A 463 -2.51 4.73 32.66
C GLU A 463 -3.56 5.45 33.50
N GLN A 464 -3.87 6.72 33.17
CA GLN A 464 -4.88 7.52 33.88
C GLN A 464 -6.31 7.04 33.60
N TYR A 465 -6.55 6.46 32.42
CA TYR A 465 -7.89 6.04 31.99
C TYR A 465 -8.00 4.53 31.69
N PRO A 466 -7.63 3.64 32.66
CA PRO A 466 -7.49 2.21 32.40
C PRO A 466 -8.84 1.49 32.20
N GLU A 467 -9.95 2.08 32.65
CA GLU A 467 -11.30 1.53 32.51
C GLU A 467 -11.88 1.71 31.09
N THR A 468 -11.24 2.53 30.26
CA THR A 468 -11.72 2.82 28.89
C THR A 468 -11.39 1.69 27.89
N GLY A 469 -10.48 0.77 28.26
CA GLY A 469 -10.11 -0.40 27.45
C GLY A 469 -9.63 -0.02 26.04
N ARG A 470 -10.10 -0.74 25.01
CA ARG A 470 -9.77 -0.47 23.59
C ARG A 470 -9.89 0.98 23.13
N ARG A 471 -10.87 1.73 23.65
CA ARG A 471 -11.17 3.09 23.18
C ARG A 471 -10.06 4.08 23.49
N VAL A 472 -9.39 3.99 24.65
CA VAL A 472 -8.28 4.91 24.97
C VAL A 472 -7.10 4.69 24.03
N PHE A 473 -6.79 3.44 23.69
CA PHE A 473 -5.73 3.11 22.73
C PHE A 473 -6.03 3.65 21.33
N GLN A 474 -7.29 3.56 20.88
CA GLN A 474 -7.69 4.11 19.58
C GLN A 474 -7.59 5.64 19.57
N LEU A 475 -8.08 6.31 20.62
CA LEU A 475 -8.04 7.76 20.73
C LEU A 475 -6.60 8.28 20.70
N VAL A 476 -5.72 7.71 21.53
CA VAL A 476 -4.31 8.15 21.58
C VAL A 476 -3.53 7.75 20.33
N TYR A 477 -3.94 6.69 19.62
CA TYR A 477 -3.40 6.36 18.30
C TYR A 477 -3.72 7.47 17.29
N ASP A 478 -4.98 7.90 17.21
CA ASP A 478 -5.41 8.94 16.29
C ASP A 478 -4.76 10.30 16.64
N GLU A 479 -4.59 10.60 17.93
CA GLU A 479 -3.83 11.77 18.38
C GLU A 479 -2.36 11.70 18.00
N PHE A 480 -1.72 10.53 18.19
CA PHE A 480 -0.32 10.33 17.85
C PHE A 480 -0.07 10.47 16.36
N ASP A 481 -0.96 9.96 15.51
CA ASP A 481 -0.83 10.06 14.06
C ASP A 481 -0.96 11.52 13.59
N LYS A 482 -1.88 12.29 14.20
CA LYS A 482 -1.99 13.74 13.98
C LYS A 482 -0.75 14.48 14.46
N PHE A 483 -0.24 14.17 15.65
CA PHE A 483 1.01 14.73 16.16
C PHE A 483 2.15 14.48 15.17
N LEU A 484 2.31 13.23 14.71
CA LEU A 484 3.38 12.83 13.81
C LEU A 484 3.31 13.55 12.47
N SER A 485 2.11 13.69 11.90
CA SER A 485 1.91 14.43 10.63
C SER A 485 2.38 15.89 10.72
N ARG A 486 2.14 16.57 11.85
CA ARG A 486 2.59 17.95 12.10
C ARG A 486 4.07 17.98 12.42
N PHE A 487 4.50 17.14 13.35
CA PHE A 487 5.87 17.06 13.81
C PHE A 487 6.85 16.84 12.67
N LEU A 488 6.59 15.87 11.78
CA LEU A 488 7.47 15.58 10.64
C LEU A 488 7.45 16.69 9.59
N ALA A 489 6.28 17.31 9.33
CA ALA A 489 6.15 18.39 8.36
C ALA A 489 6.78 19.70 8.84
N GLU A 490 6.83 19.96 10.15
CA GLU A 490 7.31 21.23 10.72
C GLU A 490 8.80 21.21 11.13
N GLN A 491 9.50 20.08 10.92
CA GLN A 491 10.91 19.93 11.30
C GLN A 491 11.87 20.57 10.29
N GLY A 492 12.73 21.48 10.77
CA GLY A 492 14.00 21.85 10.13
C GLY A 492 13.92 22.18 8.62
N SER A 493 14.73 21.48 7.80
CA SER A 493 14.73 21.63 6.34
C SER A 493 13.44 21.11 5.70
N THR A 494 12.82 20.07 6.26
CA THR A 494 11.57 19.46 5.78
C THR A 494 10.44 20.47 5.65
N ALA A 495 10.24 21.36 6.63
CA ALA A 495 9.18 22.37 6.58
C ALA A 495 9.28 23.30 5.36
N ARG A 496 10.51 23.64 4.97
CA ARG A 496 10.75 24.45 3.76
C ARG A 496 10.40 23.66 2.50
N VAL A 497 10.77 22.38 2.45
CA VAL A 497 10.44 21.50 1.31
C VAL A 497 8.94 21.26 1.17
N VAL A 498 8.24 21.01 2.28
CA VAL A 498 6.78 20.82 2.30
C VAL A 498 6.07 22.03 1.73
N SER A 499 6.44 23.24 2.17
CA SER A 499 5.86 24.49 1.65
C SER A 499 6.04 24.62 0.13
N VAL A 500 7.22 24.29 -0.38
CA VAL A 500 7.49 24.32 -1.83
C VAL A 500 6.73 23.23 -2.58
N ALA A 501 6.71 22.01 -2.05
CA ALA A 501 5.98 20.90 -2.66
C ALA A 501 4.47 21.19 -2.77
N GLN A 502 3.88 21.80 -1.73
CA GLN A 502 2.49 22.25 -1.75
C GLN A 502 2.24 23.34 -2.80
N GLN A 503 3.14 24.33 -2.90
CA GLN A 503 3.06 25.36 -3.94
C GLN A 503 3.15 24.75 -5.35
N ILE A 504 4.04 23.78 -5.56
CA ILE A 504 4.19 23.08 -6.85
C ILE A 504 2.89 22.35 -7.20
N GLU A 505 2.36 21.52 -6.29
CA GLU A 505 1.12 20.79 -6.54
C GLU A 505 -0.06 21.74 -6.83
N GLN A 506 -0.14 22.85 -6.10
CA GLN A 506 -1.14 23.89 -6.32
C GLN A 506 -0.98 24.55 -7.70
N LYS A 507 0.23 24.97 -8.08
CA LYS A 507 0.51 25.58 -9.40
C LYS A 507 0.12 24.65 -10.54
N GLU A 508 0.54 23.39 -10.47
CA GLU A 508 0.29 22.41 -11.52
C GLU A 508 -1.20 22.06 -11.63
N THR A 509 -1.89 21.95 -10.49
CA THR A 509 -3.35 21.85 -10.45
C THR A 509 -4.02 23.02 -11.18
N MET A 510 -3.61 24.25 -10.86
CA MET A 510 -4.14 25.45 -11.49
C MET A 510 -3.83 25.48 -12.98
N ALA A 511 -2.63 25.10 -13.41
CA ALA A 511 -2.24 25.06 -14.82
C ALA A 511 -3.11 24.10 -15.63
N ILE A 512 -3.39 22.90 -15.09
CA ILE A 512 -4.30 21.93 -15.72
C ILE A 512 -5.71 22.49 -15.81
N GLN A 513 -6.27 23.01 -14.70
CA GLN A 513 -7.63 23.56 -14.69
C GLN A 513 -7.76 24.77 -15.63
N TYR A 514 -6.77 25.67 -15.64
CA TYR A 514 -6.72 26.82 -16.55
C TYR A 514 -6.66 26.37 -18.01
N THR A 515 -5.92 25.31 -18.31
CA THR A 515 -5.88 24.71 -19.66
C THR A 515 -7.24 24.15 -20.06
N ILE A 516 -7.91 23.42 -19.17
CA ILE A 516 -9.26 22.86 -19.41
C ILE A 516 -10.26 24.00 -19.67
N GLN A 517 -10.28 25.02 -18.82
CA GLN A 517 -11.16 26.17 -18.97
C GLN A 517 -10.86 26.95 -20.25
N MET A 518 -9.59 27.16 -20.59
CA MET A 518 -9.22 27.80 -21.86
C MET A 518 -9.63 26.97 -23.07
N ARG A 519 -9.47 25.64 -23.04
CA ARG A 519 -9.99 24.77 -24.12
C ARG A 519 -11.50 24.88 -24.27
N SER A 520 -12.23 24.86 -23.15
CA SER A 520 -13.68 25.04 -23.12
C SER A 520 -14.10 26.37 -23.74
N MET A 521 -13.44 27.47 -23.36
CA MET A 521 -13.72 28.81 -23.91
C MET A 521 -13.41 28.91 -25.40
N LEU A 522 -12.30 28.31 -25.85
CA LEU A 522 -11.84 28.41 -27.24
C LEU A 522 -12.48 27.40 -28.20
N ASN A 523 -13.31 26.47 -27.71
CA ASN A 523 -13.86 25.38 -28.54
C ASN A 523 -14.64 25.90 -29.75
N ASP A 524 -15.50 26.90 -29.53
CA ASP A 524 -16.40 27.45 -30.56
C ASP A 524 -15.85 28.74 -31.23
N MET A 525 -14.55 29.01 -31.12
CA MET A 525 -13.91 30.21 -31.71
C MET A 525 -12.89 29.83 -32.80
N PRO A 526 -12.86 30.52 -33.95
CA PRO A 526 -11.88 30.28 -35.02
C PRO A 526 -10.49 30.86 -34.66
N VAL A 527 -9.85 30.31 -33.63
CA VAL A 527 -8.48 30.65 -33.21
C VAL A 527 -7.49 29.70 -33.86
N ARG A 528 -6.42 30.25 -34.44
CA ARG A 528 -5.31 29.51 -35.06
C ARG A 528 -4.60 28.59 -34.07
N ASP A 529 -4.13 27.45 -34.56
CA ASP A 529 -3.56 26.38 -33.73
C ASP A 529 -2.30 26.81 -32.99
N GLU A 530 -1.46 27.67 -33.58
CA GLU A 530 -0.25 28.18 -32.96
C GLU A 530 -0.55 29.03 -31.72
N ILE A 531 -1.64 29.81 -31.75
CA ILE A 531 -2.09 30.61 -30.59
C ILE A 531 -2.74 29.72 -29.54
N ARG A 532 -3.53 28.72 -29.96
CA ARG A 532 -4.08 27.71 -29.02
C ARG A 532 -2.96 26.98 -28.30
N GLU A 533 -1.95 26.52 -29.02
CA GLU A 533 -0.80 25.83 -28.46
C GLU A 533 -0.04 26.72 -27.47
N PHE A 534 0.24 27.97 -27.82
CA PHE A 534 0.86 28.93 -26.91
C PHE A 534 0.02 29.16 -25.65
N LEU A 535 -1.29 29.36 -25.79
CA LEU A 535 -2.18 29.59 -24.65
C LEU A 535 -2.26 28.36 -23.71
N PHE A 536 -2.32 27.15 -24.27
CA PHE A 536 -2.46 25.92 -23.49
C PHE A 536 -1.15 25.45 -22.86
N LYS A 537 -0.01 25.59 -23.56
CA LYS A 537 1.28 25.06 -23.07
C LYS A 537 2.12 26.07 -22.31
N VAL A 538 1.99 27.37 -22.61
CA VAL A 538 2.84 28.42 -22.01
C VAL A 538 2.00 29.35 -21.15
N TRP A 539 0.93 29.93 -21.72
CA TRP A 539 0.19 30.98 -21.02
C TRP A 539 -0.61 30.46 -19.82
N ALA A 540 -1.12 29.22 -19.87
CA ALA A 540 -1.77 28.58 -18.73
C ALA A 540 -0.86 28.52 -17.50
N GLU A 541 0.42 28.20 -17.70
CA GLU A 541 1.41 28.15 -16.64
C GLU A 541 1.72 29.55 -16.08
N VAL A 542 1.85 30.56 -16.94
CA VAL A 542 2.04 31.96 -16.53
C VAL A 542 0.91 32.40 -15.61
N LEU A 543 -0.34 32.10 -15.99
CA LEU A 543 -1.52 32.44 -15.20
C LEU A 543 -1.51 31.71 -13.85
N ALA A 544 -1.15 30.43 -13.83
CA ALA A 544 -1.08 29.62 -12.61
C ALA A 544 -0.04 30.17 -11.63
N ILE A 545 1.17 30.47 -12.09
CA ILE A 545 2.23 31.07 -11.25
C ILE A 545 1.82 32.44 -10.72
N ALA A 546 1.26 33.31 -11.57
CA ALA A 546 0.84 34.64 -11.14
C ALA A 546 -0.26 34.59 -10.08
N ALA A 547 -1.26 33.71 -10.27
CA ALA A 547 -2.35 33.53 -9.33
C ALA A 547 -1.89 32.88 -8.01
N MET A 548 -0.96 31.92 -8.05
CA MET A 548 -0.35 31.33 -6.85
C MET A 548 0.48 32.35 -6.06
N LYS A 549 1.34 33.12 -6.74
CA LYS A 549 2.30 34.04 -6.09
C LYS A 549 1.65 35.32 -5.56
N ASN A 550 0.81 35.95 -6.36
CA ASN A 550 0.25 37.27 -6.07
C ASN A 550 -1.21 37.22 -5.62
N GLY A 551 -1.87 36.09 -5.83
CA GLY A 551 -3.31 35.95 -5.71
C GLY A 551 -4.02 36.13 -7.06
N PRO A 552 -5.19 35.48 -7.23
CA PRO A 552 -5.90 35.45 -8.51
C PRO A 552 -6.48 36.80 -8.97
N GLN A 553 -6.84 37.65 -8.02
CA GLN A 553 -7.46 38.97 -8.24
C GLN A 553 -6.45 40.12 -8.14
N HIS A 554 -5.16 39.81 -8.01
CA HIS A 554 -4.12 40.83 -7.98
C HIS A 554 -4.02 41.55 -9.34
N ALA A 555 -3.71 42.85 -9.34
CA ALA A 555 -3.69 43.68 -10.54
C ALA A 555 -2.77 43.12 -11.64
N GLU A 556 -1.62 42.56 -11.26
CA GLU A 556 -0.69 41.89 -12.20
C GLU A 556 -1.30 40.62 -12.80
N THR A 557 -1.96 39.79 -11.99
CA THR A 557 -2.61 38.54 -12.43
C THR A 557 -3.76 38.85 -13.39
N LEU A 558 -4.56 39.87 -13.09
CA LEU A 558 -5.63 40.35 -13.97
C LEU A 558 -5.10 40.90 -15.29
N ALA A 559 -3.97 41.61 -15.29
CA ALA A 559 -3.33 42.07 -16.52
C ALA A 559 -2.88 40.90 -17.41
N LEU A 560 -2.34 39.83 -16.83
CA LEU A 560 -1.95 38.61 -17.55
C LEU A 560 -3.16 37.84 -18.10
N LYS A 561 -4.25 37.76 -17.32
CA LYS A 561 -5.54 37.20 -17.77
C LYS A 561 -6.10 37.99 -18.96
N HIS A 562 -6.08 39.32 -18.89
CA HIS A 562 -6.54 40.20 -19.97
C HIS A 562 -5.67 40.08 -21.24
N ALA A 563 -4.37 39.88 -21.09
CA ALA A 563 -3.46 39.68 -22.21
C ALA A 563 -3.81 38.41 -23.03
N ALA A 564 -4.34 37.36 -22.40
CA ALA A 564 -4.81 36.17 -23.12
C ALA A 564 -5.97 36.49 -24.07
N ALA A 565 -6.99 37.22 -23.58
CA ALA A 565 -8.12 37.66 -24.41
C ALA A 565 -7.68 38.64 -25.51
N SER A 566 -6.75 39.55 -25.17
CA SER A 566 -6.17 40.50 -26.12
C SER A 566 -5.39 39.80 -27.24
N LEU A 567 -4.69 38.72 -26.91
CA LEU A 567 -3.98 37.89 -27.89
C LEU A 567 -4.93 37.16 -28.84
N VAL A 568 -6.00 36.57 -28.32
CA VAL A 568 -7.06 35.94 -29.13
C VAL A 568 -7.69 36.97 -30.08
N TRP A 569 -7.97 38.17 -29.58
CA TRP A 569 -8.48 39.26 -30.41
C TRP A 569 -7.47 39.67 -31.47
N ALA A 570 -6.20 39.87 -31.14
CA ALA A 570 -5.17 40.26 -32.10
C ALA A 570 -4.96 39.21 -33.19
N ALA A 571 -5.12 37.92 -32.87
CA ALA A 571 -4.99 36.81 -33.82
C ALA A 571 -6.22 36.54 -34.70
N SER A 572 -7.33 37.25 -34.46
CA SER A 572 -8.52 37.22 -35.32
C SER A 572 -8.33 38.10 -36.55
N ALA A 573 -8.92 37.71 -37.68
CA ALA A 573 -9.01 38.55 -38.87
C ALA A 573 -9.67 39.91 -38.55
N LYS A 574 -9.15 40.98 -39.14
CA LYS A 574 -9.63 42.37 -38.97
C LYS A 574 -10.13 42.93 -40.30
N PRO A 575 -11.44 42.94 -40.55
CA PRO A 575 -12.01 43.47 -41.80
C PRO A 575 -11.91 45.00 -41.87
N ASN A 576 -12.00 45.69 -40.73
CA ASN A 576 -11.99 47.14 -40.66
C ASN A 576 -10.57 47.69 -40.48
N ARG A 577 -10.29 48.83 -41.14
CA ARG A 577 -8.98 49.53 -41.02
C ARG A 577 -8.74 50.08 -39.61
N GLU A 578 -9.79 50.50 -38.92
CA GLU A 578 -9.73 51.03 -37.56
C GLU A 578 -9.29 49.95 -36.56
N ASP A 579 -9.86 48.75 -36.65
CA ASP A 579 -9.46 47.62 -35.81
C ASP A 579 -8.01 47.20 -36.05
N ARG A 580 -7.52 47.30 -37.30
CA ARG A 580 -6.11 47.06 -37.63
C ARG A 580 -5.20 48.09 -36.97
N ALA A 581 -5.56 49.37 -37.05
CA ALA A 581 -4.78 50.44 -36.42
C ALA A 581 -4.72 50.27 -34.90
N ARG A 582 -5.82 49.86 -34.26
CA ARG A 582 -5.87 49.56 -32.83
C ARG A 582 -4.94 48.42 -32.43
N VAL A 583 -5.00 47.28 -33.14
CA VAL A 583 -4.13 46.14 -32.84
C VAL A 583 -2.65 46.51 -33.02
N ILE A 584 -2.29 47.27 -34.07
CA ILE A 584 -0.91 47.74 -34.29
C ILE A 584 -0.43 48.65 -33.16
N ALA A 585 -1.30 49.52 -32.63
CA ALA A 585 -0.97 50.40 -31.52
C ALA A 585 -0.77 49.64 -30.19
N ASP A 586 -1.61 48.62 -29.94
CA ASP A 586 -1.62 47.86 -28.68
C ASP A 586 -0.58 46.72 -28.66
N LEU A 587 -0.12 46.25 -29.83
CA LEU A 587 0.75 45.09 -29.99
C LEU A 587 2.10 45.19 -29.23
N PRO A 588 2.85 46.31 -29.25
CA PRO A 588 4.10 46.41 -28.50
C PRO A 588 3.91 46.18 -27.00
N GLY A 589 2.83 46.71 -26.42
CA GLY A 589 2.47 46.52 -25.02
C GLY A 589 2.10 45.06 -24.71
N LEU A 590 1.31 44.44 -25.60
CA LEU A 590 0.96 43.03 -25.47
C LEU A 590 2.21 42.13 -25.48
N LEU A 591 3.12 42.31 -26.44
CA LEU A 591 4.36 41.53 -26.51
C LEU A 591 5.25 41.73 -25.28
N GLN A 592 5.26 42.93 -24.68
CA GLN A 592 5.97 43.19 -23.44
C GLN A 592 5.36 42.42 -22.26
N ILE A 593 4.02 42.36 -22.16
CA ILE A 593 3.33 41.57 -21.15
C ILE A 593 3.59 40.07 -21.36
N LEU A 594 3.53 39.58 -22.60
CA LEU A 594 3.84 38.19 -22.92
C LEU A 594 5.27 37.81 -22.52
N ARG A 595 6.24 38.70 -22.82
CA ARG A 595 7.64 38.52 -22.43
C ARG A 595 7.81 38.49 -20.92
N ARG A 596 7.19 39.44 -20.20
CA ARG A 596 7.20 39.46 -18.73
C ARG A 596 6.60 38.18 -18.15
N GLY A 597 5.48 37.72 -18.68
CA GLY A 597 4.83 36.47 -18.28
C GLY A 597 5.75 35.26 -18.46
N MET A 598 6.37 35.11 -19.63
CA MET A 598 7.33 34.02 -19.88
C MET A 598 8.59 34.12 -19.01
N ALA A 599 9.06 35.33 -18.72
CA ALA A 599 10.16 35.53 -17.78
C ALA A 599 9.79 35.07 -16.35
N MET A 600 8.50 35.13 -15.97
CA MET A 600 8.02 34.53 -14.72
C MET A 600 7.99 33.00 -14.73
N LEU A 601 8.21 32.32 -15.86
CA LEU A 601 8.37 30.87 -15.92
C LEU A 601 9.84 30.43 -15.88
N GLY A 602 10.79 31.38 -15.83
CA GLY A 602 12.22 31.07 -15.92
C GLY A 602 12.73 30.78 -17.35
N LEU A 603 11.87 30.90 -18.38
CA LEU A 603 12.25 30.68 -19.79
C LEU A 603 13.42 31.57 -20.20
N GLY A 604 14.40 31.01 -20.92
CA GLY A 604 15.55 31.77 -21.41
C GLY A 604 15.18 32.80 -22.47
N LEU A 605 15.98 33.87 -22.61
CA LEU A 605 15.78 34.89 -23.66
C LEU A 605 15.60 34.30 -25.08
N PRO A 606 16.39 33.27 -25.51
CA PRO A 606 16.21 32.66 -26.83
C PRO A 606 14.86 31.96 -27.01
N GLU A 607 14.36 31.27 -25.99
CA GLU A 607 13.07 30.56 -26.03
C GLU A 607 11.90 31.55 -26.04
N GLN A 608 12.00 32.62 -25.24
CA GLN A 608 11.05 33.72 -25.26
C GLN A 608 10.96 34.34 -26.67
N ASP A 609 12.09 34.61 -27.32
CA ASP A 609 12.13 35.17 -28.67
C ASP A 609 11.53 34.20 -29.71
N GLN A 610 11.72 32.89 -29.56
CA GLN A 610 11.10 31.87 -30.41
C GLN A 610 9.56 31.89 -30.29
N HIS A 611 9.02 31.88 -29.07
CA HIS A 611 7.58 31.97 -28.84
C HIS A 611 6.99 33.28 -29.38
N LEU A 612 7.64 34.42 -29.13
CA LEU A 612 7.18 35.72 -29.64
C LEU A 612 7.24 35.80 -31.16
N LYS A 613 8.21 35.15 -31.80
CA LYS A 613 8.29 35.08 -33.27
C LYS A 613 7.13 34.29 -33.85
N ILE A 614 6.78 33.14 -33.27
CA ILE A 614 5.62 32.34 -33.68
C ILE A 614 4.34 33.17 -33.54
N VAL A 615 4.14 33.82 -32.39
CA VAL A 615 3.00 34.70 -32.15
C VAL A 615 2.95 35.83 -33.19
N SER A 616 4.07 36.53 -33.41
CA SER A 616 4.13 37.68 -34.34
C SER A 616 3.86 37.27 -35.79
N ASN A 617 4.40 36.13 -36.24
CA ASN A 617 4.11 35.60 -37.57
C ASN A 617 2.63 35.24 -37.72
N THR A 618 2.05 34.60 -36.71
CA THR A 618 0.64 34.21 -36.70
C THR A 618 -0.29 35.43 -36.76
N LEU A 619 0.08 36.50 -36.07
CA LEU A 619 -0.62 37.79 -36.12
C LEU A 619 -0.52 38.43 -37.51
N ALA A 620 0.68 38.45 -38.11
CA ALA A 620 0.89 38.96 -39.47
C ALA A 620 0.03 38.21 -40.50
N ASP A 621 -0.02 36.87 -40.39
CA ASP A 621 -0.86 36.04 -41.25
C ASP A 621 -2.36 36.28 -41.02
N ALA A 622 -2.78 36.56 -39.79
CA ALA A 622 -4.16 36.92 -39.47
C ALA A 622 -4.60 38.24 -40.13
N PHE A 623 -3.69 39.21 -40.31
CA PHE A 623 -3.98 40.45 -41.05
C PHE A 623 -4.12 40.25 -42.55
N MET A 624 -3.42 39.26 -43.11
CA MET A 624 -3.43 38.97 -44.55
C MET A 624 -4.53 37.96 -44.94
N SER A 625 -4.99 37.14 -44.00
CA SER A 625 -6.00 36.11 -44.21
C SER A 625 -7.43 36.63 -44.17
N LYS A 626 -8.32 36.01 -44.97
CA LYS A 626 -9.78 36.22 -44.94
C LYS A 626 -10.48 35.24 -43.99
N THR A 627 -9.87 34.93 -42.85
CA THR A 627 -10.48 34.05 -41.84
C THR A 627 -11.70 34.75 -41.21
N ASP A 628 -12.62 33.99 -40.62
CA ASP A 628 -13.76 34.55 -39.90
C ASP A 628 -13.30 35.41 -38.72
N ALA A 629 -13.87 36.62 -38.62
CA ALA A 629 -13.58 37.52 -37.50
C ALA A 629 -14.31 37.03 -36.24
N ILE A 630 -13.60 37.01 -35.11
CA ILE A 630 -14.21 36.69 -33.81
C ILE A 630 -15.01 37.91 -33.35
N PRO A 631 -16.30 37.82 -33.00
CA PRO A 631 -17.06 38.95 -32.49
C PRO A 631 -16.48 39.49 -31.17
N MET A 632 -16.45 40.81 -31.00
CA MET A 632 -15.93 41.45 -29.77
C MET A 632 -16.67 40.97 -28.51
N GLU A 633 -17.99 40.73 -28.61
CA GLU A 633 -18.79 40.20 -27.49
C GLU A 633 -18.24 38.87 -26.94
N ARG A 634 -17.70 38.00 -27.81
CA ARG A 634 -17.09 36.73 -27.39
C ARG A 634 -15.74 36.93 -26.72
N VAL A 635 -14.95 37.92 -27.18
CA VAL A 635 -13.70 38.30 -26.54
C VAL A 635 -13.96 38.90 -25.16
N ASP A 636 -14.96 39.76 -25.03
CA ASP A 636 -15.36 40.35 -23.75
C ASP A 636 -15.91 39.30 -22.78
N ALA A 637 -16.69 38.34 -23.28
CA ALA A 637 -17.15 37.20 -22.50
C ALA A 637 -15.98 36.32 -22.01
N MET A 638 -14.98 36.08 -22.88
CA MET A 638 -13.74 35.38 -22.50
C MET A 638 -12.96 36.16 -21.45
N ALA A 639 -12.79 37.47 -21.61
CA ALA A 639 -12.08 38.32 -20.65
C ALA A 639 -12.74 38.30 -19.26
N LYS A 640 -14.07 38.39 -19.20
CA LYS A 640 -14.86 38.26 -17.96
C LYS A 640 -14.74 36.89 -17.32
N ARG A 641 -14.72 35.82 -18.12
CA ARG A 641 -14.56 34.46 -17.59
C ARG A 641 -13.14 34.19 -17.11
N LEU A 642 -12.13 34.73 -17.80
CA LEU A 642 -10.73 34.67 -17.37
C LEU A 642 -10.47 35.48 -16.10
N SER A 643 -11.13 36.63 -15.89
CA SER A 643 -10.99 37.40 -14.66
C SER A 643 -11.47 36.62 -13.43
N ASN A 644 -12.52 35.83 -13.60
CA ASN A 644 -13.18 35.04 -12.55
C ASN A 644 -12.89 33.54 -12.71
N LEU A 645 -11.69 33.18 -13.16
CA LEU A 645 -11.31 31.80 -13.46
C LEU A 645 -11.46 30.89 -12.23
N GLU A 646 -11.25 31.44 -11.03
CA GLU A 646 -11.38 30.72 -9.76
C GLU A 646 -12.78 30.17 -9.48
N ASP A 647 -13.83 30.88 -9.89
CA ASP A 647 -15.22 30.49 -9.63
C ASP A 647 -15.62 29.21 -10.37
N TYR A 648 -14.81 28.80 -11.36
CA TYR A 648 -15.04 27.63 -12.23
C TYR A 648 -14.04 26.49 -11.97
N LEU A 649 -13.23 26.56 -10.91
CA LEU A 649 -12.31 25.50 -10.53
C LEU A 649 -13.01 24.52 -9.59
N SER A 650 -13.32 23.30 -10.07
CA SER A 650 -13.71 22.17 -9.23
C SER A 650 -12.47 21.37 -8.81
N ASP A 651 -12.42 20.93 -7.55
CA ASP A 651 -11.31 20.15 -7.01
C ASP A 651 -11.24 18.69 -7.52
N GLU A 652 -12.28 18.21 -8.21
CA GLU A 652 -12.50 16.77 -8.42
C GLU A 652 -11.86 16.17 -9.70
N ASP A 653 -11.36 16.95 -10.66
CA ASP A 653 -11.07 16.44 -12.03
C ASP A 653 -9.61 16.50 -12.52
N VAL A 654 -8.62 16.60 -11.62
CA VAL A 654 -7.20 16.70 -12.04
C VAL A 654 -6.52 15.33 -11.99
N GLY A 655 -6.24 14.75 -13.16
CA GLY A 655 -5.47 13.50 -13.31
C GLY A 655 -3.98 13.63 -12.94
N ASP A 656 -3.17 12.61 -13.28
CA ASP A 656 -1.73 12.58 -12.97
C ASP A 656 -1.01 13.86 -13.46
N LEU A 657 -0.42 14.61 -12.52
CA LEU A 657 0.34 15.83 -12.79
C LEU A 657 1.70 15.51 -13.43
N PRO A 658 2.03 16.04 -14.62
CA PRO A 658 3.42 16.14 -15.04
C PRO A 658 4.10 17.24 -14.22
N LEU A 659 5.09 16.90 -13.39
CA LEU A 659 5.91 17.94 -12.75
C LEU A 659 7.09 18.27 -13.65
N ASP A 660 7.12 19.49 -14.17
CA ASP A 660 8.33 20.06 -14.76
C ASP A 660 9.13 20.76 -13.67
N THR A 661 10.07 20.02 -13.07
CA THR A 661 10.83 20.45 -11.89
C THR A 661 11.96 21.41 -12.21
N ASP A 662 12.44 21.40 -13.44
CA ASP A 662 13.61 22.19 -13.86
C ASP A 662 13.30 23.69 -13.90
N ASN A 663 12.04 24.06 -14.13
CA ASN A 663 11.59 25.45 -14.18
C ASN A 663 11.20 26.04 -12.80
N LEU A 664 10.89 25.21 -11.79
CA LEU A 664 10.32 25.67 -10.51
C LEU A 664 11.32 25.73 -9.35
N VAL A 665 12.31 24.84 -9.31
CA VAL A 665 13.35 24.84 -8.27
C VAL A 665 14.21 26.11 -8.34
N MET A 666 14.50 26.61 -9.54
CA MET A 666 15.27 27.85 -9.72
C MET A 666 14.47 29.14 -9.39
N MET A 667 13.14 29.06 -9.30
CA MET A 667 12.28 30.23 -9.11
C MET A 667 11.87 30.52 -7.66
N ILE A 668 11.82 29.50 -6.80
CA ILE A 668 11.30 29.63 -5.42
C ILE A 668 12.42 30.02 -4.43
N GLY A 669 13.66 30.20 -4.92
CA GLY A 669 14.74 30.84 -4.15
C GLY A 669 15.21 30.04 -2.93
N ILE A 670 14.96 28.73 -2.90
CA ILE A 670 15.57 27.83 -1.92
C ILE A 670 16.90 27.36 -2.49
N ASP A 671 17.94 27.30 -1.66
CA ASP A 671 19.17 26.57 -1.97
C ASP A 671 18.79 25.12 -2.31
N ALA A 672 18.69 24.82 -3.61
CA ALA A 672 18.35 23.52 -4.18
C ALA A 672 19.34 22.40 -3.81
N ALA A 673 20.37 22.72 -3.04
CA ALA A 673 21.40 21.77 -2.60
C ALA A 673 20.85 20.69 -1.66
N ASP A 674 19.76 20.95 -0.93
CA ASP A 674 19.21 20.04 0.08
C ASP A 674 18.00 19.21 -0.39
N ILE A 675 17.50 19.44 -1.61
CA ILE A 675 16.28 18.81 -2.15
C ILE A 675 16.58 18.08 -3.46
N GLU A 676 16.43 16.77 -3.47
CA GLU A 676 16.52 15.94 -4.67
C GLU A 676 15.10 15.60 -5.14
N VAL A 677 14.69 16.17 -6.28
CA VAL A 677 13.36 15.93 -6.85
C VAL A 677 13.43 14.82 -7.89
N ILE A 678 12.62 13.78 -7.71
CA ILE A 678 12.64 12.57 -8.53
C ILE A 678 11.29 12.46 -9.25
N THR A 679 11.27 12.93 -10.49
CA THR A 679 10.08 12.99 -11.35
C THR A 679 10.00 11.83 -12.34
N ASP A 680 11.10 11.53 -13.04
CA ASP A 680 11.07 10.66 -14.20
C ASP A 680 11.98 9.42 -14.11
N GLY A 681 11.56 8.37 -14.84
CA GLY A 681 12.32 7.13 -15.06
C GLY A 681 11.64 5.85 -14.53
N GLY A 682 12.18 4.70 -14.95
CA GLY A 682 11.74 3.37 -14.52
C GLY A 682 10.63 2.74 -15.37
N SER A 683 10.37 1.46 -15.13
CA SER A 683 9.28 0.71 -15.77
C SER A 683 7.90 1.23 -15.34
N GLN A 684 6.87 1.03 -16.17
CA GLN A 684 5.49 1.34 -15.77
C GLN A 684 5.12 0.57 -14.49
N PRO A 685 4.74 1.26 -13.39
CA PRO A 685 4.42 0.60 -12.14
C PRO A 685 3.06 -0.09 -12.24
N SER A 686 2.98 -1.31 -11.72
CA SER A 686 1.74 -2.07 -11.59
C SER A 686 0.72 -1.38 -10.67
N GLU A 687 -0.57 -1.68 -10.86
CA GLU A 687 -1.65 -1.14 -10.02
C GLU A 687 -1.46 -1.47 -8.54
N ALA A 688 -0.94 -2.67 -8.24
CA ALA A 688 -0.66 -3.11 -6.88
C ALA A 688 0.43 -2.26 -6.20
N MET A 689 1.45 -1.82 -6.95
CA MET A 689 2.49 -0.92 -6.44
C MET A 689 1.98 0.51 -6.25
N ARG A 690 1.07 0.97 -7.11
CA ARG A 690 0.38 2.27 -6.93
C ARG A 690 -0.53 2.26 -5.70
N ALA A 691 -1.25 1.16 -5.47
CA ALA A 691 -2.04 0.98 -4.26
C ALA A 691 -1.15 0.98 -3.01
N TRP A 692 0.02 0.34 -3.07
CA TRP A 692 0.96 0.33 -1.95
C TRP A 692 1.49 1.73 -1.62
N VAL A 693 1.80 2.57 -2.62
CA VAL A 693 2.16 3.98 -2.38
C VAL A 693 1.12 4.70 -1.52
N ASN A 694 -0.17 4.48 -1.78
CA ASN A 694 -1.26 5.08 -1.02
C ASN A 694 -1.41 4.55 0.42
N GLU A 695 -0.85 3.38 0.72
CA GLU A 695 -0.85 2.71 2.03
C GLU A 695 0.39 3.01 2.88
N LEU A 696 1.39 3.72 2.34
CA LEU A 696 2.59 4.09 3.09
C LEU A 696 2.22 4.95 4.30
N GLN A 697 2.80 4.63 5.45
CA GLN A 697 2.53 5.33 6.70
C GLN A 697 3.64 6.35 6.99
N LEU A 698 3.25 7.59 7.29
CA LEU A 698 4.18 8.67 7.65
C LEU A 698 5.06 8.26 8.83
N GLY A 699 6.30 8.71 8.91
CA GLY A 699 7.25 8.38 9.98
C GLY A 699 7.88 6.99 9.88
N THR A 700 7.42 6.11 8.99
CA THR A 700 8.08 4.82 8.74
C THR A 700 9.41 5.04 8.01
N TRP A 701 10.41 4.24 8.37
CA TRP A 701 11.75 4.29 7.81
C TRP A 701 11.93 3.34 6.65
N TYR A 702 12.66 3.81 5.64
CA TYR A 702 12.98 3.08 4.43
C TYR A 702 14.48 3.17 4.11
N SER A 703 15.00 2.14 3.46
CA SER A 703 16.24 2.18 2.72
C SER A 703 15.92 2.60 1.29
N LEU A 704 16.48 3.73 0.86
CA LEU A 704 16.34 4.29 -0.48
C LEU A 704 17.68 4.15 -1.21
N ASP A 705 17.71 3.34 -2.27
CA ASP A 705 18.80 3.32 -3.23
C ASP A 705 18.49 4.28 -4.38
N HIS A 706 19.25 5.38 -4.43
CA HIS A 706 19.18 6.33 -5.52
C HIS A 706 20.57 6.55 -6.13
N ASN A 707 20.70 6.31 -7.44
CA ASN A 707 21.96 6.42 -8.18
C ASN A 707 23.10 5.57 -7.59
N GLY A 708 22.78 4.40 -7.03
CA GLY A 708 23.74 3.49 -6.39
C GLY A 708 24.18 3.92 -4.99
N LYS A 709 23.57 4.98 -4.44
CA LYS A 709 23.81 5.44 -3.07
C LYS A 709 22.61 5.08 -2.19
N ILE A 710 22.83 4.16 -1.27
CA ILE A 710 21.83 3.76 -0.27
C ILE A 710 21.80 4.81 0.85
N SER A 711 20.62 5.40 1.08
CA SER A 711 20.35 6.34 2.16
C SER A 711 19.21 5.81 3.04
N HIS A 712 19.31 5.99 4.35
CA HIS A 712 18.20 5.72 5.27
C HIS A 712 17.32 6.98 5.37
N VAL A 713 16.05 6.82 5.01
CA VAL A 713 15.12 7.93 4.88
C VAL A 713 13.82 7.65 5.64
N GLN A 714 13.26 8.68 6.23
CA GLN A 714 11.96 8.65 6.91
C GLN A 714 10.91 9.26 6.00
N PHE A 715 9.76 8.61 5.85
CA PHE A 715 8.65 9.17 5.09
C PHE A 715 8.00 10.33 5.86
N ALA A 716 8.34 11.57 5.52
CA ALA A 716 8.07 12.73 6.36
C ALA A 716 6.73 13.41 6.05
N TRP A 717 6.32 13.43 4.79
CA TRP A 717 5.11 14.13 4.36
C TRP A 717 4.54 13.55 3.05
N CYS A 718 3.23 13.69 2.87
CA CYS A 718 2.51 13.35 1.65
C CYS A 718 1.56 14.50 1.31
N SER A 719 1.41 14.79 0.03
CA SER A 719 0.48 15.83 -0.42
C SER A 719 -0.98 15.44 -0.24
N ASP A 720 -1.87 16.43 -0.22
CA ASP A 720 -3.31 16.21 0.02
C ASP A 720 -3.93 15.32 -1.07
N ARG A 721 -3.46 15.45 -2.31
CA ARG A 721 -3.87 14.61 -3.44
C ARG A 721 -3.06 13.31 -3.57
N LYS A 722 -2.16 13.04 -2.63
CA LYS A 722 -1.23 11.89 -2.62
C LYS A 722 -0.39 11.75 -3.89
N GLN A 723 -0.05 12.88 -4.52
CA GLN A 723 0.77 12.89 -5.73
C GLN A 723 2.25 13.07 -5.41
N LEU A 724 2.58 13.80 -4.33
CA LEU A 724 3.94 14.06 -3.88
C LEU A 724 4.22 13.39 -2.55
N HIS A 725 5.39 12.76 -2.46
CA HIS A 725 5.85 12.04 -1.27
C HIS A 725 7.24 12.54 -0.89
N LEU A 726 7.39 13.01 0.33
CA LEU A 726 8.64 13.57 0.84
C LEU A 726 9.30 12.60 1.82
N PHE A 727 10.56 12.27 1.55
CA PHE A 727 11.40 11.45 2.41
C PHE A 727 12.58 12.26 2.93
N ALA A 728 12.75 12.31 4.25
CA ALA A 728 13.85 13.02 4.90
C ALA A 728 14.95 12.05 5.33
N ALA A 729 16.19 12.30 4.93
CA ALA A 729 17.35 11.53 5.35
C ALA A 729 17.94 12.05 6.66
N VAL A 730 18.63 11.16 7.38
CA VAL A 730 19.33 11.50 8.64
C VAL A 730 20.42 12.57 8.43
N ASP A 731 21.01 12.63 7.23
CA ASP A 731 22.03 13.62 6.86
C ASP A 731 21.46 14.98 6.45
N GLY A 732 20.13 15.18 6.55
CA GLY A 732 19.44 16.44 6.27
C GLY A 732 18.96 16.61 4.83
N ARG A 733 19.32 15.69 3.92
CA ARG A 733 18.83 15.67 2.53
C ARG A 733 17.36 15.27 2.47
N ASN A 734 16.61 15.88 1.57
CA ASN A 734 15.21 15.60 1.34
C ASN A 734 14.97 15.10 -0.08
N PHE A 735 14.19 14.03 -0.21
CA PHE A 735 13.82 13.44 -1.49
C PHE A 735 12.33 13.67 -1.73
N LEU A 736 11.99 14.43 -2.77
CA LEU A 736 10.61 14.66 -3.18
C LEU A 736 10.31 13.78 -4.39
N ILE A 737 9.42 12.80 -4.22
CA ILE A 737 9.17 11.74 -5.21
C ILE A 737 7.69 11.76 -5.62
N GLN A 738 7.42 11.71 -6.93
CA GLN A 738 6.06 11.55 -7.44
C GLN A 738 5.49 10.16 -7.12
N ALA A 739 4.18 10.04 -6.92
CA ALA A 739 3.50 8.77 -6.61
C ALA A 739 3.81 7.67 -7.63
N ARG A 740 3.78 8.00 -8.93
CA ARG A 740 4.11 7.05 -9.99
C ARG A 740 5.57 6.59 -9.91
N ARG A 741 6.50 7.52 -9.68
CA ARG A 741 7.92 7.21 -9.57
C ARG A 741 8.22 6.39 -8.32
N LEU A 742 7.57 6.72 -7.20
CA LEU A 742 7.66 5.99 -5.94
C LEU A 742 7.20 4.53 -6.11
N ALA A 743 6.10 4.32 -6.84
CA ALA A 743 5.62 2.98 -7.17
C ALA A 743 6.65 2.19 -8.01
N ALA A 744 7.37 2.86 -8.93
CA ALA A 744 8.44 2.23 -9.69
C ALA A 744 9.66 1.88 -8.80
N TYR A 745 10.00 2.68 -7.80
CA TYR A 745 11.06 2.37 -6.83
C TYR A 745 10.71 1.16 -5.98
N LEU A 746 9.46 1.07 -5.50
CA LEU A 746 8.96 -0.11 -4.79
C LEU A 746 9.01 -1.36 -5.67
N GLN A 747 8.62 -1.22 -6.95
CA GLN A 747 8.64 -2.33 -7.91
C GLN A 747 10.07 -2.83 -8.20
N ALA A 748 11.02 -1.92 -8.32
CA ALA A 748 12.43 -2.24 -8.57
C ALA A 748 13.21 -2.67 -7.31
N GLY A 749 12.59 -2.60 -6.12
CA GLY A 749 13.28 -2.87 -4.86
C GLY A 749 14.29 -1.79 -4.45
N LEU A 750 14.18 -0.59 -5.02
CA LEU A 750 15.02 0.57 -4.71
C LEU A 750 14.52 1.33 -3.47
N LEU A 751 13.27 1.10 -3.06
CA LEU A 751 12.75 1.57 -1.78
C LEU A 751 12.24 0.37 -1.00
N LEU A 752 12.85 0.10 0.16
CA LEU A 752 12.49 -1.03 1.01
C LEU A 752 12.27 -0.56 2.45
N PRO A 753 11.21 -1.03 3.13
CA PRO A 753 11.02 -0.68 4.54
C PRO A 753 12.19 -1.23 5.36
N THR A 754 12.73 -0.41 6.26
CA THR A 754 13.83 -0.82 7.15
C THR A 754 13.36 -1.92 8.12
N GLU A 755 12.07 -1.95 8.44
CA GLU A 755 11.43 -3.03 9.19
C GLU A 755 10.62 -3.93 8.27
N GLU A 756 11.04 -5.18 8.13
CA GLU A 756 10.26 -6.20 7.41
C GLU A 756 9.03 -6.69 8.20
N GLU A 757 9.01 -6.48 9.52
CA GLU A 757 7.99 -7.02 10.42
C GLU A 757 7.76 -6.06 11.59
N ALA A 758 6.49 -5.79 11.89
CA ALA A 758 6.08 -4.91 12.98
C ALA A 758 6.56 -5.41 14.35
N LEU A 759 6.85 -4.48 15.25
CA LEU A 759 7.47 -4.73 16.56
C LEU A 759 6.71 -5.78 17.39
N THR A 760 5.38 -5.67 17.50
CA THR A 760 4.56 -6.61 18.28
C THR A 760 4.49 -7.99 17.63
N VAL A 761 4.52 -8.08 16.31
CA VAL A 761 4.51 -9.36 15.57
C VAL A 761 5.81 -10.10 15.81
N ARG A 762 6.94 -9.40 15.65
CA ARG A 762 8.27 -9.93 15.96
C ARG A 762 8.35 -10.39 17.41
N ALA A 763 7.89 -9.56 18.35
CA ALA A 763 7.87 -9.90 19.77
C ALA A 763 6.99 -11.12 20.07
N THR A 764 5.87 -11.26 19.36
CA THR A 764 4.99 -12.44 19.44
C THR A 764 5.70 -13.69 18.92
N ARG A 765 6.42 -13.60 17.80
CA ARG A 765 7.23 -14.71 17.26
C ARG A 765 8.33 -15.14 18.23
N ASP A 766 9.03 -14.20 18.84
CA ASP A 766 10.08 -14.51 19.81
C ASP A 766 9.50 -15.12 21.10
N ALA A 767 8.30 -14.67 21.50
CA ALA A 767 7.55 -15.28 22.60
C ALA A 767 7.17 -16.72 22.27
N LEU A 768 6.63 -16.97 21.07
CA LEU A 768 6.31 -18.30 20.55
C LEU A 768 7.52 -19.23 20.57
N ALA A 769 8.68 -18.78 20.07
CA ALA A 769 9.89 -19.59 20.09
C ALA A 769 10.31 -20.00 21.52
N LYS A 770 10.12 -19.12 22.51
CA LYS A 770 10.39 -19.42 23.93
C LYS A 770 9.37 -20.39 24.54
N LEU A 771 8.11 -20.31 24.12
CA LEU A 771 7.02 -21.18 24.55
C LEU A 771 7.12 -22.58 23.93
N ASP A 772 7.44 -22.67 22.63
CA ASP A 772 7.69 -23.94 21.94
C ASP A 772 8.88 -24.68 22.57
N ALA A 773 9.88 -23.94 23.07
CA ALA A 773 11.02 -24.53 23.79
C ALA A 773 10.71 -24.96 25.23
N ASN A 774 9.76 -24.28 25.92
CA ASN A 774 9.42 -24.54 27.32
C ASN A 774 7.90 -24.35 27.53
N PRO A 775 7.07 -25.31 27.08
CA PRO A 775 5.61 -25.19 27.10
C PRO A 775 5.03 -25.10 28.52
N GLU A 776 5.71 -25.69 29.50
CA GLU A 776 5.33 -25.61 30.92
C GLU A 776 5.21 -24.17 31.45
N ARG A 777 5.86 -23.20 30.80
CA ARG A 777 5.77 -21.78 31.17
C ARG A 777 4.36 -21.22 31.06
N LEU A 778 3.47 -21.79 30.25
CA LEU A 778 2.10 -21.27 30.13
C LEU A 778 1.28 -21.46 31.41
N LEU A 779 1.54 -22.54 32.15
CA LEU A 779 0.74 -22.96 33.30
C LEU A 779 1.48 -22.80 34.64
N GLY A 780 2.82 -22.80 34.58
CA GLY A 780 3.74 -22.75 35.73
C GLY A 780 3.90 -21.41 36.43
#